data_AF-A0A1A9MB15-F1
#
_entry.id   AF-A0A1A9MB15-F1
#
_cell.length_a   1.000
_cell.length_b   1.000
_cell.length_c   1.000
_cell.angle_alpha   90.00
_cell.angle_beta   90.00
_cell.angle_gamma   90.00
#
_symmetry.space_group_name_H-M   'P 1'
#
loop_
_entity.id
_entity.type
_entity.pdbx_description
1 polymer ?
#
loop_
_entity_poly.entity_id
_entity_poly.type
_entity_poly.pdbx_seq_one_letter_code
_entity_poly.pdbx_strand_id
1 'polypeptide(L)'
;MATGKPPRSRPARATPGKTSKPVSRQRANAPQADAVEATTTRVQGKARTVIYIHGIGNKPPADVLRCQWDTALFGRPMGERTRMAYWVNRERYPVPEPGSCDSRDVGPALNQSVQRALSTLGLVPGAQDLHLLADALANNAQERADLHRLLDELEGASAPGSVQAKGPVDAINRVLLRLISAALLQDVHDLFFVPERAALMRESLAQRLRAGGGPFVVVAHSQGSMIAYDVLRQLQAAECEVTLFVSVGSPLGLPQVRSMFKRWTGARKLPFPDCVQRWVNVADTRDPIALDPDLTDDISNAKGRFENLAAARLNPDWQDNPHSGSGYLSIPQVRAAVRQAVGVGFDQPVSNAVLIKDLSEQLEAHGADYRHEVLIELDRRVLGMDPGGVRAQLLSQLRQVAAHSTGLKGEALDEAIELEDGLQRFVSARLTRYEIESLQSRYRALGFRRVWRDAGKRALIHVSGNVLHADAARTAYRARGQQIGWAVLDTGIAASHPHFYVKGQRDNVVAQWDCTRRGAPGQLTRADGQAFARLDRHGHGTHIAGIIAGHCHASIPDAQGNPGSPLELIGMAPDTRLYGFKVLDDAGNGRDSWMIKAVQQVAAINERAGELVIHGVNLSLGGCFDPESYGCGFTPLCNELRRLWRQGVLVVVAAGNEGLTWLMQNDGGAYPANMDLSIGDPGNLEEAIVVGSVHKSSPHNYGVSYFSSRGPTADGRSKPDVVAPGEKIVSAYYDFDPKDPASLMVEMSGTSMAAPHVSGVLAGFLSARREFIGFPDRVKQLMLDTCTDLQRDRYVQGRGVPNLMRMLGAT
;
A
#
# COMPACT_ATOMS: atom_id res chain seq x y z
N MET A 1 15.36 -10.30 68.51
CA MET A 1 15.66 -8.86 68.47
C MET A 1 14.99 -8.29 67.22
N ALA A 2 13.74 -7.85 67.39
CA ALA A 2 13.27 -6.44 67.30
C ALA A 2 13.10 -5.98 65.84
N THR A 3 11.94 -6.03 65.17
CA THR A 3 10.63 -5.34 65.30
C THR A 3 10.67 -3.81 65.37
N GLY A 4 10.00 -3.13 64.42
CA GLY A 4 9.65 -1.71 64.53
C GLY A 4 8.81 -1.15 63.37
N LYS A 5 7.48 -1.17 63.53
CA LYS A 5 6.45 -0.49 62.71
C LYS A 5 6.36 1.03 63.03
N PRO A 6 5.63 1.84 62.23
CA PRO A 6 5.53 3.30 62.34
C PRO A 6 4.31 3.80 63.17
N PRO A 7 4.19 5.11 63.48
CA PRO A 7 2.92 5.75 63.85
C PRO A 7 2.55 6.89 62.86
N ARG A 8 1.31 7.03 62.36
CA ARG A 8 -0.01 7.40 62.95
C ARG A 8 -0.28 8.91 63.06
N SER A 9 -1.57 9.22 62.90
CA SER A 9 -2.24 10.46 62.47
C SER A 9 -2.98 11.22 63.60
N ARG A 10 -3.55 12.41 63.24
CA ARG A 10 -4.68 13.22 63.81
C ARG A 10 -4.28 14.53 64.55
N PRO A 11 -5.21 15.49 64.83
CA PRO A 11 -6.56 15.80 64.29
C PRO A 11 -6.84 17.31 63.97
N ALA A 12 -8.09 17.59 63.56
CA ALA A 12 -8.70 18.90 63.25
C ALA A 12 -9.39 19.64 64.43
N ARG A 13 -9.65 20.96 64.26
CA ARG A 13 -10.68 21.85 64.91
C ARG A 13 -10.54 23.27 64.30
N ALA A 14 -11.49 24.21 64.20
CA ALA A 14 -12.96 24.29 64.16
C ALA A 14 -13.34 25.75 63.74
N THR A 15 -14.59 25.90 63.28
CA THR A 15 -15.47 27.03 62.85
C THR A 15 -15.61 28.24 63.81
N PRO A 16 -16.34 29.38 63.55
CA PRO A 16 -17.68 29.56 62.87
C PRO A 16 -17.81 30.83 61.96
N GLY A 17 -18.87 31.18 61.21
CA GLY A 17 -20.29 30.82 61.12
C GLY A 17 -21.18 32.07 61.28
N LYS A 18 -22.05 32.42 60.30
CA LYS A 18 -23.28 33.26 60.43
C LYS A 18 -24.10 33.21 59.12
N THR A 19 -25.22 32.44 59.06
CA THR A 19 -26.66 32.84 59.19
C THR A 19 -27.24 33.62 58.00
N SER A 20 -28.45 33.47 57.47
CA SER A 20 -29.51 32.44 57.35
C SER A 20 -30.69 33.11 56.59
N LYS A 21 -31.34 32.35 55.66
CA LYS A 21 -32.68 32.39 54.97
C LYS A 21 -33.80 33.34 55.50
N PRO A 22 -35.01 33.56 54.87
CA PRO A 22 -35.75 32.75 53.86
C PRO A 22 -36.70 33.43 52.79
N VAL A 23 -37.07 32.65 51.74
CA VAL A 23 -38.40 32.39 51.09
C VAL A 23 -39.33 33.51 50.56
N SER A 24 -39.70 33.47 49.25
CA SER A 24 -41.06 33.10 48.74
C SER A 24 -41.23 33.30 47.22
N ARG A 25 -42.15 32.53 46.62
CA ARG A 25 -42.48 32.39 45.19
C ARG A 25 -43.47 33.47 44.70
N GLN A 26 -43.38 33.92 43.42
CA GLN A 26 -44.49 33.83 42.43
C GLN A 26 -44.15 34.36 41.01
N ARG A 27 -44.47 33.49 40.02
CA ARG A 27 -45.02 33.67 38.66
C ARG A 27 -44.40 34.60 37.58
N ALA A 28 -44.05 33.92 36.48
CA ALA A 28 -44.37 34.17 35.07
C ALA A 28 -43.73 35.37 34.33
N ASN A 29 -42.80 35.06 33.41
CA ASN A 29 -42.96 35.21 31.96
C ASN A 29 -41.70 34.69 31.23
N ALA A 30 -41.89 33.87 30.19
CA ALA A 30 -40.86 33.62 29.17
C ALA A 30 -40.79 34.87 28.25
N PRO A 31 -39.63 35.20 27.62
CA PRO A 31 -39.20 34.45 26.44
C PRO A 31 -37.67 34.32 26.23
N GLN A 32 -37.34 33.41 25.31
CA GLN A 32 -36.18 33.39 24.40
C GLN A 32 -34.77 33.20 24.96
N ALA A 33 -34.22 32.05 24.60
CA ALA A 33 -32.81 31.73 24.57
C ALA A 33 -32.11 32.55 23.47
N ASP A 34 -31.02 33.22 23.83
CA ASP A 34 -29.89 33.45 22.93
C ASP A 34 -28.63 33.83 23.71
N ALA A 35 -27.50 33.41 23.14
CA ALA A 35 -26.13 33.86 23.40
C ALA A 35 -25.48 33.53 24.75
N VAL A 36 -24.76 32.41 24.80
CA VAL A 36 -23.48 32.33 25.53
C VAL A 36 -22.38 32.17 24.49
N GLU A 37 -21.75 33.31 24.15
CA GLU A 37 -20.45 33.37 23.49
C GLU A 37 -19.43 32.60 24.32
N ALA A 38 -18.86 31.54 23.73
CA ALA A 38 -17.65 30.90 24.21
C ALA A 38 -16.46 31.39 23.38
N THR A 39 -15.85 32.47 23.86
CA THR A 39 -14.54 32.97 23.48
C THR A 39 -13.49 31.87 23.69
N THR A 40 -13.21 31.08 22.65
CA THR A 40 -12.12 30.10 22.63
C THR A 40 -11.17 30.42 21.46
N THR A 41 -10.05 31.06 21.81
CA THR A 41 -8.72 30.95 21.16
C THR A 41 -8.66 30.83 19.63
N ARG A 42 -8.29 31.95 18.97
CA ARG A 42 -7.78 32.08 17.59
C ARG A 42 -6.49 31.26 17.34
N VAL A 43 -6.57 29.94 17.27
CA VAL A 43 -5.42 29.08 16.92
C VAL A 43 -5.72 28.12 15.75
N GLN A 44 -6.97 27.95 15.33
CA GLN A 44 -7.32 27.17 14.15
C GLN A 44 -7.67 28.07 12.96
N GLY A 45 -7.07 27.81 11.81
CA GLY A 45 -7.46 28.43 10.54
C GLY A 45 -8.81 27.87 10.11
N LYS A 46 -9.50 28.57 9.21
CA LYS A 46 -10.86 28.20 8.79
C LYS A 46 -10.86 27.04 7.80
N ALA A 47 -9.81 26.91 6.99
CA ALA A 47 -9.75 25.89 5.96
C ALA A 47 -9.38 24.52 6.51
N ARG A 48 -10.11 23.49 6.07
CA ARG A 48 -9.96 22.10 6.51
C ARG A 48 -9.28 21.19 5.49
N THR A 49 -9.24 21.62 4.24
CA THR A 49 -8.67 20.86 3.11
C THR A 49 -7.94 21.80 2.16
N VAL A 50 -6.77 21.39 1.65
CA VAL A 50 -6.08 22.09 0.55
C VAL A 50 -6.26 21.29 -0.74
N ILE A 51 -6.70 21.95 -1.81
CA ILE A 51 -6.83 21.34 -3.14
C ILE A 51 -5.79 21.97 -4.04
N TYR A 52 -4.90 21.13 -4.55
CA TYR A 52 -3.96 21.48 -5.60
C TYR A 52 -4.59 21.30 -6.96
N ILE A 53 -4.26 22.17 -7.91
CA ILE A 53 -4.67 22.01 -9.30
C ILE A 53 -3.55 22.28 -10.29
N HIS A 54 -3.37 21.32 -11.19
CA HIS A 54 -2.43 21.34 -12.28
C HIS A 54 -3.10 20.80 -13.55
N GLY A 55 -2.78 21.32 -14.73
CA GLY A 55 -3.52 20.95 -15.95
C GLY A 55 -2.75 21.05 -17.26
N ILE A 56 -1.42 21.11 -17.21
CA ILE A 56 -0.60 21.35 -18.41
C ILE A 56 0.51 20.32 -18.55
N GLY A 57 0.71 19.80 -19.76
CA GLY A 57 1.81 18.88 -20.06
C GLY A 57 1.73 17.53 -19.36
N ASN A 58 2.65 16.65 -19.74
CA ASN A 58 2.82 15.38 -19.04
C ASN A 58 3.54 15.61 -17.71
N LYS A 59 3.02 15.05 -16.63
CA LYS A 59 3.62 15.08 -15.29
C LYS A 59 3.53 13.71 -14.64
N PRO A 60 4.23 13.51 -13.50
CA PRO A 60 4.03 12.34 -12.68
C PRO A 60 2.56 12.11 -12.30
N PRO A 61 2.19 10.87 -11.95
CA PRO A 61 0.87 10.56 -11.43
C PRO A 61 0.41 11.50 -10.30
N ALA A 62 -0.90 11.70 -10.17
CA ALA A 62 -1.47 12.72 -9.28
C ALA A 62 -1.09 12.54 -7.80
N ASP A 63 -0.93 11.30 -7.36
CA ASP A 63 -0.45 10.93 -6.02
C ASP A 63 1.01 11.37 -5.78
N VAL A 64 1.88 11.16 -6.76
CA VAL A 64 3.27 11.62 -6.75
C VAL A 64 3.31 13.15 -6.74
N LEU A 65 2.59 13.80 -7.66
CA LEU A 65 2.57 15.26 -7.77
C LEU A 65 2.02 15.91 -6.48
N ARG A 66 0.96 15.34 -5.88
CA ARG A 66 0.44 15.77 -4.57
C ARG A 66 1.51 15.68 -3.49
N CYS A 67 2.22 14.57 -3.44
CA CYS A 67 3.28 14.32 -2.46
C CYS A 67 4.43 15.34 -2.58
N GLN A 68 4.85 15.66 -3.81
CA GLN A 68 5.86 16.67 -4.09
C GLN A 68 5.39 18.07 -3.63
N TRP A 69 4.13 18.41 -3.92
CA TRP A 69 3.55 19.71 -3.56
C TRP A 69 3.30 19.85 -2.06
N ASP A 70 2.90 18.78 -1.38
CA ASP A 70 2.83 18.70 0.08
C ASP A 70 4.20 18.92 0.72
N THR A 71 5.23 18.26 0.19
CA THR A 71 6.61 18.41 0.67
C THR A 71 7.11 19.83 0.42
N ALA A 72 6.78 20.42 -0.73
CA ALA A 72 7.10 21.80 -1.06
C ALA A 72 6.38 22.81 -0.16
N LEU A 73 5.13 22.57 0.24
CA LEU A 73 4.32 23.54 0.98
C LEU A 73 4.40 23.36 2.50
N PHE A 74 4.43 22.11 2.97
CA PHE A 74 4.39 21.74 4.38
C PHE A 74 5.65 21.03 4.88
N GLY A 75 6.53 20.56 3.98
CA GLY A 75 7.75 19.84 4.34
C GLY A 75 7.57 18.33 4.55
N ARG A 76 6.36 17.80 4.31
CA ARG A 76 6.01 16.38 4.42
C ARG A 76 4.68 16.09 3.71
N PRO A 77 4.38 14.83 3.36
CA PRO A 77 3.07 14.42 2.87
C PRO A 77 1.95 14.69 3.88
N MET A 78 0.80 15.19 3.42
CA MET A 78 -0.30 15.63 4.28
C MET A 78 -1.49 14.68 4.32
N GLY A 79 -1.53 13.67 3.44
CA GLY A 79 -2.51 12.60 3.41
C GLY A 79 -3.92 13.11 3.07
N GLU A 80 -4.92 12.73 3.85
CA GLU A 80 -6.34 13.10 3.62
C GLU A 80 -6.64 14.60 3.69
N ARG A 81 -5.71 15.41 4.23
CA ARG A 81 -5.86 16.86 4.37
C ARG A 81 -5.68 17.61 3.04
N THR A 82 -5.17 16.92 2.02
CA THR A 82 -4.79 17.52 0.73
C THR A 82 -5.27 16.67 -0.43
N ARG A 83 -5.74 17.31 -1.51
CA ARG A 83 -6.27 16.65 -2.71
C ARG A 83 -5.60 17.19 -3.97
N MET A 84 -5.51 16.38 -5.03
CA MET A 84 -5.02 16.81 -6.34
C MET A 84 -6.13 16.77 -7.40
N ALA A 85 -6.40 17.93 -8.00
CA ALA A 85 -7.18 18.06 -9.22
C ALA A 85 -6.19 18.14 -10.39
N TYR A 86 -6.01 17.02 -11.09
CA TYR A 86 -5.07 16.90 -12.20
C TYR A 86 -5.76 16.32 -13.42
N TRP A 87 -5.62 17.00 -14.56
CA TRP A 87 -6.07 16.53 -15.86
C TRP A 87 -4.91 16.61 -16.85
N VAL A 88 -4.81 15.60 -17.72
CA VAL A 88 -3.83 15.53 -18.80
C VAL A 88 -4.45 14.79 -19.99
N ASN A 89 -4.20 15.27 -21.20
CA ASN A 89 -4.65 14.62 -22.42
C ASN A 89 -3.88 13.32 -22.64
N ARG A 90 -4.49 12.17 -22.33
CA ARG A 90 -3.85 10.85 -22.47
C ARG A 90 -3.74 10.34 -23.91
N GLU A 91 -4.47 10.92 -24.85
CA GLU A 91 -4.25 10.64 -26.28
C GLU A 91 -2.91 11.24 -26.74
N ARG A 92 -2.56 12.41 -26.19
CA ARG A 92 -1.31 13.11 -26.47
C ARG A 92 -0.14 12.62 -25.61
N TYR A 93 -0.40 12.36 -24.34
CA TYR A 93 0.58 11.94 -23.34
C TYR A 93 0.16 10.58 -22.74
N PRO A 94 0.32 9.49 -23.49
CA PRO A 94 -0.21 8.18 -23.10
C PRO A 94 0.42 7.62 -21.82
N VAL A 95 1.68 7.97 -21.53
CA VAL A 95 2.42 7.50 -20.36
C VAL A 95 2.77 8.68 -19.47
N PRO A 96 2.44 8.69 -18.16
CA PRO A 96 2.87 9.72 -17.22
C PRO A 96 4.40 9.85 -17.15
N GLU A 97 4.91 11.04 -16.85
CA GLU A 97 6.35 11.18 -16.57
C GLU A 97 6.73 10.40 -15.29
N PRO A 98 7.92 9.79 -15.24
CA PRO A 98 8.39 9.18 -14.00
C PRO A 98 8.65 10.27 -12.95
N GLY A 99 8.35 9.98 -11.69
CA GLY A 99 8.63 10.88 -10.58
C GLY A 99 8.51 10.17 -9.24
N SER A 100 9.16 10.72 -8.22
CA SER A 100 9.06 10.28 -6.83
C SER A 100 8.68 11.44 -5.91
N CYS A 101 8.16 11.14 -4.71
CA CYS A 101 7.89 12.14 -3.69
C CYS A 101 9.12 13.02 -3.35
N ASP A 102 10.32 12.44 -3.39
CA ASP A 102 11.57 13.12 -3.03
C ASP A 102 12.11 14.00 -4.17
N SER A 103 11.61 13.79 -5.40
CA SER A 103 11.94 14.65 -6.54
C SER A 103 11.10 15.92 -6.52
N ARG A 104 11.66 17.04 -6.95
CA ARG A 104 10.88 18.26 -7.25
C ARG A 104 10.19 18.10 -8.60
N ASP A 105 9.12 18.86 -8.85
CA ASP A 105 8.37 18.82 -10.11
C ASP A 105 9.09 19.50 -11.29
N VAL A 106 10.42 19.37 -11.33
CA VAL A 106 11.34 19.84 -12.36
C VAL A 106 11.13 18.97 -13.61
N GLY A 107 9.94 19.08 -14.21
CA GLY A 107 9.67 18.52 -15.52
C GLY A 107 10.61 19.13 -16.56
N PRO A 108 10.65 18.60 -17.79
CA PRO A 108 11.56 19.07 -18.81
C PRO A 108 11.40 20.58 -18.96
N ALA A 109 12.51 21.32 -18.86
CA ALA A 109 12.56 22.72 -19.20
C ALA A 109 11.81 22.89 -20.53
N LEU A 110 10.88 23.86 -20.61
CA LEU A 110 10.31 24.31 -21.88
C LEU A 110 11.45 24.27 -22.91
N ASN A 111 11.32 23.42 -23.93
CA ASN A 111 12.39 23.06 -24.86
C ASN A 111 13.19 24.33 -25.18
N GLN A 112 14.52 24.32 -25.09
CA GLN A 112 15.31 25.56 -25.18
C GLN A 112 14.99 26.39 -26.44
N SER A 113 14.43 25.77 -27.49
CA SER A 113 13.83 26.38 -28.67
C SER A 113 12.53 27.15 -28.40
N VAL A 114 11.60 26.62 -27.60
CA VAL A 114 10.37 27.29 -27.12
C VAL A 114 10.70 28.38 -26.10
N GLN A 115 11.65 28.11 -25.19
CA GLN A 115 12.17 29.13 -24.28
C GLN A 115 12.87 30.26 -25.05
N ARG A 116 13.65 29.94 -26.09
CA ARG A 116 14.23 30.92 -27.01
C ARG A 116 13.13 31.70 -27.73
N ALA A 117 12.14 31.05 -28.34
CA ALA A 117 11.03 31.69 -29.03
C ALA A 117 10.22 32.65 -28.14
N LEU A 118 9.95 32.26 -26.89
CA LEU A 118 9.26 33.08 -25.89
C LEU A 118 10.15 34.18 -25.29
N SER A 119 11.47 33.94 -25.16
CA SER A 119 12.43 34.97 -24.73
C SER A 119 12.74 35.99 -25.83
N THR A 120 12.74 35.56 -27.10
CA THR A 120 12.85 36.43 -28.27
C THR A 120 11.59 37.27 -28.44
N LEU A 121 10.42 36.80 -28.01
CA LEU A 121 9.19 37.61 -27.96
C LEU A 121 9.27 38.80 -26.96
N GLY A 122 10.37 38.92 -26.20
CA GLY A 122 10.75 40.14 -25.50
C GLY A 122 11.25 41.28 -26.41
N LEU A 123 11.43 41.04 -27.72
CA LEU A 123 11.64 42.03 -28.78
C LEU A 123 10.95 41.52 -30.07
N VAL A 124 10.02 42.29 -30.62
CA VAL A 124 9.19 41.94 -31.80
C VAL A 124 9.94 41.08 -32.85
N PRO A 125 9.46 39.85 -33.21
CA PRO A 125 10.16 38.97 -34.15
C PRO A 125 10.24 39.56 -35.56
N GLY A 126 11.33 39.28 -36.27
CA GLY A 126 11.46 39.61 -37.70
C GLY A 126 10.71 38.62 -38.60
N ALA A 127 10.25 39.11 -39.74
CA ALA A 127 9.56 38.39 -40.82
C ALA A 127 10.01 36.93 -41.04
N GLN A 128 11.32 36.74 -41.21
CA GLN A 128 11.91 35.44 -41.58
C GLN A 128 11.73 34.36 -40.49
N ASP A 129 11.68 34.74 -39.21
CA ASP A 129 11.53 33.79 -38.11
C ASP A 129 10.09 33.24 -38.00
N LEU A 130 9.09 34.02 -38.44
CA LEU A 130 7.68 33.63 -38.44
C LEU A 130 7.36 32.65 -39.58
N HIS A 131 7.98 32.82 -40.75
CA HIS A 131 7.82 31.88 -41.87
C HIS A 131 8.46 30.52 -41.59
N LEU A 132 9.61 30.49 -40.91
CA LEU A 132 10.25 29.25 -40.43
C LEU A 132 9.39 28.51 -39.40
N LEU A 133 8.69 29.24 -38.53
CA LEU A 133 7.76 28.64 -37.56
C LEU A 133 6.51 28.08 -38.26
N ALA A 134 5.94 28.82 -39.23
CA ALA A 134 4.81 28.35 -40.03
C ALA A 134 5.13 27.06 -40.81
N ASP A 135 6.36 26.96 -41.32
CA ASP A 135 6.88 25.78 -42.00
C ASP A 135 6.96 24.53 -41.12
N ALA A 136 7.36 24.72 -39.86
CA ALA A 136 7.46 23.63 -38.89
C ALA A 136 6.10 23.18 -38.35
N LEU A 137 5.06 24.02 -38.48
CA LEU A 137 3.73 23.81 -37.88
C LEU A 137 2.66 23.31 -38.85
N ALA A 138 2.89 23.43 -40.16
CA ALA A 138 1.93 22.99 -41.17
C ALA A 138 1.95 21.46 -41.32
N ASN A 139 0.78 20.82 -41.23
CA ASN A 139 0.68 19.36 -41.36
C ASN A 139 0.66 18.90 -42.84
N ASN A 140 0.42 19.81 -43.78
CA ASN A 140 0.45 19.53 -45.20
C ASN A 140 0.82 20.79 -46.03
N ALA A 141 1.12 20.56 -47.32
CA ALA A 141 1.60 21.61 -48.23
C ALA A 141 0.58 22.73 -48.48
N GLN A 142 -0.71 22.43 -48.44
CA GLN A 142 -1.78 23.43 -48.61
C GLN A 142 -1.87 24.34 -47.39
N GLU A 143 -1.81 23.77 -46.20
CA GLU A 143 -1.83 24.50 -44.92
C GLU A 143 -0.59 25.39 -44.76
N ARG A 144 0.58 24.92 -45.23
CA ARG A 144 1.81 25.70 -45.30
C ARG A 144 1.65 26.92 -46.21
N ALA A 145 1.11 26.72 -47.42
CA ALA A 145 0.91 27.81 -48.37
C ALA A 145 -0.10 28.85 -47.87
N ASP A 146 -1.14 28.44 -47.14
CA ASP A 146 -2.14 29.36 -46.58
C ASP A 146 -1.59 30.13 -45.37
N LEU A 147 -0.75 29.52 -44.53
CA LEU A 147 -0.05 30.18 -43.43
C LEU A 147 0.97 31.23 -43.92
N HIS A 148 1.71 30.91 -44.98
CA HIS A 148 2.66 31.87 -45.60
C HIS A 148 1.93 33.07 -46.20
N ARG A 149 0.84 32.82 -46.96
CA ARG A 149 0.05 33.89 -47.58
C ARG A 149 -0.51 34.88 -46.54
N LEU A 150 -0.93 34.37 -45.38
CA LEU A 150 -1.46 35.20 -44.29
C LEU A 150 -0.37 35.97 -43.51
N LEU A 151 0.86 35.45 -43.46
CA LEU A 151 2.02 36.17 -42.93
C LEU A 151 2.44 37.31 -43.86
N ASP A 152 2.48 37.06 -45.17
CA ASP A 152 2.76 38.08 -46.18
C ASP A 152 1.71 39.21 -46.17
N GLU A 153 0.43 38.88 -45.97
CA GLU A 153 -0.66 39.87 -45.83
C GLU A 153 -0.54 40.71 -44.55
N LEU A 154 -0.03 40.13 -43.46
CA LEU A 154 0.25 40.84 -42.20
C LEU A 154 1.42 41.81 -42.33
N GLU A 155 2.46 41.46 -43.09
CA GLU A 155 3.58 42.36 -43.39
C GLU A 155 3.16 43.52 -44.29
N GLY A 156 2.31 43.25 -45.30
CA GLY A 156 1.75 44.26 -46.20
C GLY A 156 0.83 45.28 -45.52
N ALA A 157 0.19 44.92 -44.39
CA ALA A 157 -0.67 45.82 -43.61
C ALA A 157 0.11 46.84 -42.74
N SER A 158 1.44 46.78 -42.74
CA SER A 158 2.34 47.68 -41.97
C SER A 158 2.70 48.98 -42.68
N ALA A 159 2.14 49.26 -43.87
CA ALA A 159 2.34 50.53 -44.57
C ALA A 159 1.33 51.59 -44.08
N PRO A 160 1.75 52.85 -43.86
CA PRO A 160 0.89 53.85 -43.24
C PRO A 160 -0.20 54.34 -44.20
N GLY A 161 -1.42 53.82 -44.03
CA GLY A 161 -2.66 54.49 -44.41
C GLY A 161 -3.60 53.69 -45.30
N SER A 162 -4.64 53.08 -44.71
CA SER A 162 -6.07 53.22 -45.11
C SER A 162 -7.00 52.19 -44.42
N VAL A 163 -7.78 52.71 -43.46
CA VAL A 163 -9.22 52.53 -43.15
C VAL A 163 -9.99 51.22 -43.48
N GLN A 164 -10.59 50.67 -42.40
CA GLN A 164 -11.86 49.91 -42.24
C GLN A 164 -12.10 48.58 -42.99
N ALA A 165 -12.09 47.49 -42.21
CA ALA A 165 -13.12 46.45 -42.27
C ALA A 165 -13.28 45.76 -40.89
N LYS A 166 -14.51 45.59 -40.42
CA LYS A 166 -14.85 44.58 -39.38
C LYS A 166 -14.70 43.21 -40.04
N GLY A 167 -13.55 42.56 -39.89
CA GLY A 167 -13.31 41.28 -40.59
C GLY A 167 -11.91 40.65 -40.48
N PRO A 168 -10.80 41.39 -40.32
CA PRO A 168 -9.46 40.78 -40.28
C PRO A 168 -8.95 40.51 -38.87
N VAL A 169 -9.47 41.20 -37.85
CA VAL A 169 -9.01 41.05 -36.45
C VAL A 169 -9.26 39.65 -35.88
N ASP A 170 -10.36 38.98 -36.25
CA ASP A 170 -10.63 37.60 -35.81
C ASP A 170 -9.88 36.54 -36.64
N ALA A 171 -9.45 36.87 -37.87
CA ALA A 171 -8.58 35.99 -38.66
C ALA A 171 -7.13 36.09 -38.17
N ILE A 172 -6.63 37.31 -37.96
CA ILE A 172 -5.32 37.61 -37.39
C ILE A 172 -5.22 37.04 -35.97
N ASN A 173 -6.24 37.23 -35.12
CA ASN A 173 -6.26 36.60 -33.80
C ASN A 173 -6.28 35.07 -33.87
N ARG A 174 -6.95 34.45 -34.86
CA ARG A 174 -6.94 32.97 -35.03
C ARG A 174 -5.58 32.45 -35.46
N VAL A 175 -4.86 33.16 -36.33
CA VAL A 175 -3.51 32.79 -36.78
C VAL A 175 -2.50 33.04 -35.67
N LEU A 176 -2.56 34.20 -35.00
CA LEU A 176 -1.76 34.50 -33.82
C LEU A 176 -2.05 33.52 -32.68
N LEU A 177 -3.32 33.10 -32.50
CA LEU A 177 -3.73 32.04 -31.56
C LEU A 177 -3.26 30.66 -32.01
N ARG A 178 -3.13 30.34 -33.30
CA ARG A 178 -2.55 29.07 -33.76
C ARG A 178 -1.04 29.05 -33.54
N LEU A 179 -0.35 30.15 -33.81
CA LEU A 179 1.08 30.32 -33.55
C LEU A 179 1.38 30.33 -32.05
N ILE A 180 0.54 30.99 -31.24
CA ILE A 180 0.60 30.96 -29.78
C ILE A 180 0.15 29.60 -29.24
N SER A 181 -0.86 28.91 -29.78
CA SER A 181 -1.25 27.55 -29.33
C SER A 181 -0.22 26.49 -29.72
N ALA A 182 0.56 26.75 -30.77
CA ALA A 182 1.70 25.95 -31.16
C ALA A 182 2.94 26.22 -30.27
N ALA A 183 3.13 27.47 -29.82
CA ALA A 183 4.25 27.88 -28.95
C ALA A 183 3.96 27.75 -27.43
N LEU A 184 2.69 27.86 -27.04
CA LEU A 184 2.12 27.78 -25.68
C LEU A 184 1.06 26.68 -25.68
N LEU A 185 1.55 25.45 -25.79
CA LEU A 185 0.95 24.18 -25.35
C LEU A 185 -0.48 23.90 -25.84
N GLN A 186 -0.61 22.89 -26.70
CA GLN A 186 -1.86 22.34 -27.24
C GLN A 186 -2.93 21.99 -26.17
N ASP A 187 -2.58 21.94 -24.88
CA ASP A 187 -3.49 21.71 -23.75
C ASP A 187 -4.33 22.97 -23.42
N VAL A 188 -3.81 24.18 -23.63
CA VAL A 188 -4.56 25.44 -23.49
C VAL A 188 -5.63 25.56 -24.58
N HIS A 189 -5.30 25.09 -25.79
CA HIS A 189 -6.26 24.99 -26.88
C HIS A 189 -7.43 24.06 -26.50
N ASP A 190 -7.14 22.92 -25.87
CA ASP A 190 -8.16 21.96 -25.43
C ASP A 190 -9.16 22.59 -24.43
N LEU A 191 -8.72 23.49 -23.54
CA LEU A 191 -9.61 24.20 -22.61
C LEU A 191 -10.57 25.17 -23.32
N PHE A 192 -10.08 25.93 -24.31
CA PHE A 192 -10.89 26.98 -24.93
C PHE A 192 -11.73 26.52 -26.13
N PHE A 193 -11.25 25.54 -26.88
CA PHE A 193 -11.78 25.21 -28.21
C PHE A 193 -12.28 23.77 -28.35
N VAL A 194 -12.04 22.90 -27.37
CA VAL A 194 -12.54 21.53 -27.36
C VAL A 194 -13.50 21.34 -26.18
N PRO A 195 -14.83 21.55 -26.37
CA PRO A 195 -15.79 21.58 -25.27
C PRO A 195 -15.78 20.34 -24.38
N GLU A 196 -15.60 19.15 -24.96
CA GLU A 196 -15.54 17.88 -24.24
C GLU A 196 -14.33 17.82 -23.29
N ARG A 197 -13.14 18.19 -23.77
CA ARG A 197 -11.91 18.23 -22.94
C ARG A 197 -11.99 19.29 -21.86
N ALA A 198 -12.54 20.46 -22.19
CA ALA A 198 -12.79 21.53 -21.23
C ALA A 198 -13.74 21.09 -20.10
N ALA A 199 -14.77 20.31 -20.42
CA ALA A 199 -15.68 19.75 -19.42
C ALA A 199 -14.95 18.80 -18.45
N LEU A 200 -14.11 17.91 -18.97
CA LEU A 200 -13.30 17.00 -18.14
C LEU A 200 -12.32 17.74 -17.22
N MET A 201 -11.66 18.80 -17.74
CA MET A 201 -10.78 19.65 -16.94
C MET A 201 -11.54 20.32 -15.78
N ARG A 202 -12.72 20.88 -16.05
CA ARG A 202 -13.56 21.51 -15.01
C ARG A 202 -14.01 20.51 -13.97
N GLU A 203 -14.45 19.34 -14.42
CA GLU A 203 -14.96 18.29 -13.55
C GLU A 203 -13.87 17.76 -12.60
N SER A 204 -12.59 17.78 -13.03
CA SER A 204 -11.44 17.41 -12.18
C SER A 204 -11.32 18.23 -10.89
N LEU A 205 -11.73 19.51 -10.90
CA LEU A 205 -11.77 20.35 -9.71
C LEU A 205 -13.15 20.31 -9.04
N ALA A 206 -14.22 20.39 -9.83
CA ALA A 206 -15.57 20.46 -9.31
C ALA A 206 -15.91 19.25 -8.43
N GLN A 207 -15.49 18.04 -8.80
CA GLN A 207 -15.68 16.85 -7.98
C GLN A 207 -15.02 16.94 -6.60
N ARG A 208 -13.79 17.50 -6.54
CA ARG A 208 -13.02 17.62 -5.28
C ARG A 208 -13.66 18.63 -4.33
N LEU A 209 -14.35 19.63 -4.87
CA LEU A 209 -15.11 20.61 -4.09
C LEU A 209 -16.46 20.04 -3.62
N ARG A 210 -17.21 19.36 -4.52
CA ARG A 210 -18.53 18.77 -4.21
C ARG A 210 -18.48 17.64 -3.18
N ALA A 211 -17.35 16.93 -3.08
CA ALA A 211 -17.14 15.87 -2.10
C ALA A 211 -17.14 16.34 -0.63
N GLY A 212 -17.16 17.66 -0.38
CA GLY A 212 -17.19 18.23 0.96
C GLY A 212 -15.80 18.32 1.61
N GLY A 213 -15.74 18.70 2.88
CA GLY A 213 -14.48 18.96 3.59
C GLY A 213 -13.98 20.41 3.51
N GLY A 214 -14.85 21.34 3.08
CA GLY A 214 -14.61 22.77 3.15
C GLY A 214 -14.74 23.32 4.59
N PRO A 215 -14.35 24.59 4.84
CA PRO A 215 -13.80 25.55 3.87
C PRO A 215 -12.45 25.13 3.26
N PHE A 216 -12.16 25.56 2.03
CA PHE A 216 -11.01 25.10 1.25
C PHE A 216 -9.90 26.15 1.11
N VAL A 217 -8.66 25.68 0.91
CA VAL A 217 -7.63 26.45 0.19
C VAL A 217 -7.48 25.82 -1.19
N VAL A 218 -7.51 26.62 -2.25
CA VAL A 218 -7.25 26.16 -3.63
C VAL A 218 -5.91 26.75 -4.07
N VAL A 219 -4.96 25.90 -4.45
CA VAL A 219 -3.66 26.33 -4.97
C VAL A 219 -3.48 25.82 -6.39
N ALA A 220 -3.34 26.73 -7.34
CA ALA A 220 -3.39 26.46 -8.75
C ALA A 220 -2.12 26.90 -9.45
N HIS A 221 -1.54 26.01 -10.26
CA HIS A 221 -0.32 26.30 -11.03
C HIS A 221 -0.57 26.23 -12.53
N SER A 222 0.07 27.14 -13.26
CA SER A 222 0.03 27.17 -14.73
C SER A 222 -1.42 27.12 -15.26
N GLN A 223 -1.73 26.28 -16.26
CA GLN A 223 -3.11 26.10 -16.77
C GLN A 223 -4.13 25.73 -15.68
N GLY A 224 -3.69 25.11 -14.58
CA GLY A 224 -4.54 24.86 -13.42
C GLY A 224 -5.17 26.15 -12.87
N SER A 225 -4.49 27.29 -12.96
CA SER A 225 -5.02 28.60 -12.55
C SER A 225 -6.21 29.04 -13.39
N MET A 226 -6.20 28.71 -14.68
CA MET A 226 -7.30 29.02 -15.59
C MET A 226 -8.51 28.12 -15.30
N ILE A 227 -8.28 26.83 -15.09
CA ILE A 227 -9.33 25.87 -14.74
C ILE A 227 -9.96 26.24 -13.39
N ALA A 228 -9.13 26.56 -12.40
CA ALA A 228 -9.58 27.00 -11.08
C ALA A 228 -10.44 28.26 -11.18
N TYR A 229 -9.95 29.28 -11.88
CA TYR A 229 -10.71 30.51 -12.09
C TYR A 229 -12.05 30.24 -12.79
N ASP A 230 -12.04 29.42 -13.84
CA ASP A 230 -13.25 29.09 -14.60
C ASP A 230 -14.30 28.37 -13.77
N VAL A 231 -13.89 27.44 -12.90
CA VAL A 231 -14.81 26.72 -12.00
C VAL A 231 -15.29 27.63 -10.86
N LEU A 232 -14.37 28.29 -10.16
CA LEU A 232 -14.69 29.06 -8.96
C LEU A 232 -15.60 30.26 -9.27
N ARG A 233 -15.43 30.92 -10.42
CA ARG A 233 -16.28 32.06 -10.81
C ARG A 233 -17.75 31.68 -11.04
N GLN A 234 -18.04 30.39 -11.20
CA GLN A 234 -19.39 29.87 -11.44
C GLN A 234 -20.07 29.40 -10.15
N LEU A 235 -19.33 29.26 -9.05
CA LEU A 235 -19.82 28.77 -7.77
C LEU A 235 -20.24 29.93 -6.85
N GLN A 236 -21.34 29.73 -6.14
CA GLN A 236 -21.79 30.66 -5.09
C GLN A 236 -21.16 30.32 -3.73
N ALA A 237 -21.04 31.32 -2.86
CA ALA A 237 -20.50 31.13 -1.50
C ALA A 237 -21.32 30.16 -0.64
N ALA A 238 -22.62 30.01 -0.93
CA ALA A 238 -23.49 29.04 -0.26
C ALA A 238 -23.22 27.59 -0.68
N GLU A 239 -22.64 27.39 -1.87
CA GLU A 239 -22.35 26.07 -2.44
C GLU A 239 -20.94 25.59 -2.07
N CYS A 240 -19.99 26.52 -2.00
CA CYS A 240 -18.60 26.22 -1.70
C CYS A 240 -17.90 27.41 -1.03
N GLU A 241 -17.22 27.20 0.09
CA GLU A 241 -16.44 28.24 0.75
C GLU A 241 -14.94 28.02 0.50
N VAL A 242 -14.31 28.94 -0.25
CA VAL A 242 -12.86 28.95 -0.49
C VAL A 242 -12.23 30.08 0.31
N THR A 243 -11.55 29.73 1.39
CA THR A 243 -10.86 30.68 2.29
C THR A 243 -9.75 31.42 1.56
N LEU A 244 -9.00 30.70 0.73
CA LEU A 244 -7.85 31.23 0.01
C LEU A 244 -7.75 30.56 -1.36
N PHE A 245 -7.69 31.37 -2.41
CA PHE A 245 -7.27 30.96 -3.75
C PHE A 245 -5.86 31.48 -4.01
N VAL A 246 -4.92 30.60 -4.36
CA VAL A 246 -3.55 30.96 -4.72
C VAL A 246 -3.32 30.56 -6.18
N SER A 247 -2.98 31.52 -7.04
CA SER A 247 -2.55 31.24 -8.42
C SER A 247 -1.05 31.49 -8.54
N VAL A 248 -0.29 30.46 -8.95
CA VAL A 248 1.17 30.52 -9.10
C VAL A 248 1.56 30.27 -10.55
N GLY A 249 2.46 31.09 -11.11
CA GLY A 249 2.92 30.92 -12.50
C GLY A 249 1.76 30.97 -13.50
N SER A 250 0.78 31.85 -13.30
CA SER A 250 -0.53 31.79 -13.96
C SER A 250 -0.51 32.34 -15.39
N PRO A 251 -1.03 31.61 -16.40
CA PRO A 251 -1.25 32.12 -17.76
C PRO A 251 -2.33 33.20 -17.84
N LEU A 252 -3.05 33.49 -16.75
CA LEU A 252 -3.87 34.70 -16.66
C LEU A 252 -3.02 35.98 -16.80
N GLY A 253 -1.69 35.89 -16.62
CA GLY A 253 -0.73 36.92 -16.99
C GLY A 253 -0.62 37.18 -18.50
N LEU A 254 -1.16 36.32 -19.36
CA LEU A 254 -1.09 36.52 -20.81
C LEU A 254 -2.31 37.32 -21.31
N PRO A 255 -2.12 38.47 -21.98
CA PRO A 255 -3.23 39.30 -22.47
C PRO A 255 -4.21 38.54 -23.38
N GLN A 256 -3.73 37.58 -24.16
CA GLN A 256 -4.52 36.74 -25.06
C GLN A 256 -5.44 35.80 -24.28
N VAL A 257 -4.92 35.15 -23.23
CA VAL A 257 -5.71 34.29 -22.33
C VAL A 257 -6.78 35.11 -21.62
N ARG A 258 -6.44 36.29 -21.10
CA ARG A 258 -7.42 37.19 -20.47
C ARG A 258 -8.52 37.61 -21.45
N SER A 259 -8.16 37.90 -22.70
CA SER A 259 -9.12 38.28 -23.73
C SER A 259 -10.15 37.18 -24.01
N MET A 260 -9.75 35.91 -23.96
CA MET A 260 -10.67 34.78 -24.09
C MET A 260 -11.66 34.69 -22.91
N PHE A 261 -11.18 34.83 -21.67
CA PHE A 261 -12.06 34.85 -20.51
C PHE A 261 -12.99 36.09 -20.48
N LYS A 262 -12.53 37.25 -20.94
CA LYS A 262 -13.37 38.45 -21.11
C LYS A 262 -14.48 38.21 -22.13
N ARG A 263 -14.20 37.48 -23.23
CA ARG A 263 -15.21 37.04 -24.20
C ARG A 263 -16.22 36.07 -23.59
N TRP A 264 -15.76 35.05 -22.85
CA TRP A 264 -16.64 34.09 -22.19
C TRP A 264 -17.54 34.68 -21.11
N THR A 265 -17.03 35.67 -20.36
CA THR A 265 -17.77 36.34 -19.28
C THR A 265 -18.63 37.51 -19.78
N GLY A 266 -18.38 38.01 -20.99
CA GLY A 266 -19.00 39.24 -21.49
C GLY A 266 -18.56 40.51 -20.73
N ALA A 267 -17.53 40.42 -19.88
CA ALA A 267 -17.07 41.49 -19.02
C ALA A 267 -15.76 42.11 -19.51
N ARG A 268 -15.56 43.41 -19.26
CA ARG A 268 -14.32 44.13 -19.61
C ARG A 268 -13.12 43.71 -18.75
N LYS A 269 -13.38 43.26 -17.53
CA LYS A 269 -12.41 42.77 -16.53
C LYS A 269 -12.89 41.41 -16.03
N LEU A 270 -11.97 40.60 -15.52
CA LEU A 270 -12.28 39.29 -14.95
C LEU A 270 -13.06 39.47 -13.63
N PRO A 271 -14.28 38.94 -13.49
CA PRO A 271 -15.00 39.02 -12.21
C PRO A 271 -14.27 38.24 -11.11
N PHE A 272 -14.17 38.83 -9.92
CA PHE A 272 -13.68 38.13 -8.74
C PHE A 272 -14.69 37.04 -8.32
N PRO A 273 -14.27 35.77 -8.08
CA PRO A 273 -15.19 34.70 -7.71
C PRO A 273 -15.89 34.91 -6.36
N ASP A 274 -17.21 34.74 -6.31
CA ASP A 274 -18.01 35.01 -5.11
C ASP A 274 -17.73 34.01 -3.97
N CYS A 275 -17.43 32.75 -4.31
CA CYS A 275 -17.06 31.71 -3.35
C CYS A 275 -15.69 31.91 -2.67
N VAL A 276 -14.87 32.86 -3.14
CA VAL A 276 -13.50 33.09 -2.67
C VAL A 276 -13.44 34.24 -1.67
N GLN A 277 -12.79 34.04 -0.52
CA GLN A 277 -12.61 35.09 0.49
C GLN A 277 -11.36 35.94 0.23
N ARG A 278 -10.28 35.31 -0.22
CA ARG A 278 -9.00 35.97 -0.53
C ARG A 278 -8.34 35.29 -1.73
N TRP A 279 -7.79 36.06 -2.66
CA TRP A 279 -7.04 35.56 -3.80
C TRP A 279 -5.66 36.20 -3.85
N VAL A 280 -4.62 35.36 -3.79
CA VAL A 280 -3.21 35.75 -3.92
C VAL A 280 -2.67 35.23 -5.26
N ASN A 281 -2.27 36.13 -6.14
CA ASN A 281 -1.55 35.81 -7.37
C ASN A 281 -0.04 35.94 -7.16
N VAL A 282 0.72 34.96 -7.62
CA VAL A 282 2.18 34.90 -7.43
C VAL A 282 2.87 34.62 -8.75
N ALA A 283 3.78 35.51 -9.15
CA ALA A 283 4.47 35.44 -10.42
C ALA A 283 5.96 35.80 -10.27
N ASP A 284 6.84 34.94 -10.78
CA ASP A 284 8.23 35.32 -11.01
C ASP A 284 8.32 36.09 -12.33
N THR A 285 8.92 37.28 -12.32
CA THR A 285 9.06 38.11 -13.53
C THR A 285 9.88 37.44 -14.65
N ARG A 286 10.60 36.35 -14.35
CA ARG A 286 11.36 35.55 -15.32
C ARG A 286 10.61 34.32 -15.83
N ASP A 287 9.42 34.07 -15.30
CA ASP A 287 8.54 33.01 -15.76
C ASP A 287 7.85 33.46 -17.07
N PRO A 288 8.15 32.83 -18.22
CA PRO A 288 7.61 33.25 -19.52
C PRO A 288 6.09 33.04 -19.63
N ILE A 289 5.50 32.25 -18.74
CA ILE A 289 4.07 31.95 -18.74
C ILE A 289 3.28 32.95 -17.89
N ALA A 290 3.91 33.48 -16.83
CA ALA A 290 3.34 34.51 -15.96
C ALA A 290 3.82 35.92 -16.37
N LEU A 291 3.81 36.19 -17.69
CA LEU A 291 4.40 37.36 -18.35
C LEU A 291 4.01 38.69 -17.70
N ASP A 292 2.72 38.88 -17.42
CA ASP A 292 2.21 40.00 -16.63
C ASP A 292 2.07 39.57 -15.17
N PRO A 293 2.97 40.02 -14.28
CA PRO A 293 3.00 39.55 -12.92
C PRO A 293 2.00 40.28 -12.00
N ASP A 294 1.33 41.35 -12.48
CA ASP A 294 0.37 42.14 -11.71
C ASP A 294 -1.01 42.17 -12.39
N LEU A 295 -1.95 41.39 -11.86
CA LEU A 295 -3.31 41.31 -12.40
C LEU A 295 -4.28 42.30 -11.72
N THR A 296 -3.82 43.23 -10.88
CA THR A 296 -4.71 44.09 -10.05
C THR A 296 -5.74 44.83 -10.91
N ASP A 297 -5.30 45.38 -12.04
CA ASP A 297 -6.17 46.14 -12.93
C ASP A 297 -7.03 45.28 -13.86
N ASP A 298 -6.77 43.98 -13.94
CA ASP A 298 -7.53 43.03 -14.75
C ASP A 298 -8.67 42.35 -13.99
N ILE A 299 -8.67 42.38 -12.65
CA ILE A 299 -9.72 41.82 -11.81
C ILE A 299 -10.73 42.91 -11.39
N SER A 300 -12.03 42.62 -11.53
CA SER A 300 -13.12 43.48 -11.07
C SER A 300 -13.72 42.98 -9.76
N ASN A 301 -14.29 43.90 -8.97
CA ASN A 301 -15.02 43.59 -7.73
C ASN A 301 -14.20 42.87 -6.63
N ALA A 302 -12.87 42.99 -6.68
CA ALA A 302 -11.98 42.40 -5.67
C ALA A 302 -12.20 42.98 -4.27
N LYS A 303 -12.57 44.27 -4.14
CA LYS A 303 -12.83 44.95 -2.85
C LYS A 303 -11.71 44.74 -1.80
N GLY A 304 -10.44 44.80 -2.22
CA GLY A 304 -9.28 44.59 -1.36
C GLY A 304 -8.97 43.13 -1.01
N ARG A 305 -9.66 42.16 -1.63
CA ARG A 305 -9.46 40.71 -1.40
C ARG A 305 -8.48 40.06 -2.39
N PHE A 306 -7.90 40.84 -3.30
CA PHE A 306 -6.96 40.39 -4.32
C PHE A 306 -5.59 41.00 -4.06
N GLU A 307 -4.54 40.17 -4.09
CA GLU A 307 -3.16 40.56 -3.82
C GLU A 307 -2.22 39.97 -4.88
N ASN A 308 -1.21 40.74 -5.30
CA ASN A 308 -0.13 40.23 -6.16
C ASN A 308 1.18 40.16 -5.38
N LEU A 309 1.92 39.07 -5.59
CA LEU A 309 3.29 38.89 -5.17
C LEU A 309 4.16 38.66 -6.40
N ALA A 310 4.93 39.68 -6.78
CA ALA A 310 5.76 39.67 -7.96
C ALA A 310 7.20 40.09 -7.63
N ALA A 311 8.18 39.27 -8.04
CA ALA A 311 9.60 39.64 -7.97
C ALA A 311 10.44 38.79 -8.93
N ALA A 312 11.66 39.25 -9.24
CA ALA A 312 12.63 38.45 -9.98
C ALA A 312 13.32 37.43 -9.07
N ARG A 313 13.50 36.19 -9.54
CA ARG A 313 14.15 35.09 -8.78
C ARG A 313 13.38 34.76 -7.50
N LEU A 314 12.07 34.98 -7.53
CA LEU A 314 11.15 34.65 -6.46
C LEU A 314 10.99 33.12 -6.36
N ASN A 315 10.89 32.45 -7.50
CA ASN A 315 10.86 30.99 -7.56
C ASN A 315 12.26 30.44 -7.29
N PRO A 316 12.51 29.64 -6.22
CA PRO A 316 13.83 29.09 -5.90
C PRO A 316 14.47 28.29 -7.05
N ASP A 317 13.65 27.72 -7.94
CA ASP A 317 14.10 26.91 -9.06
C ASP A 317 14.37 27.76 -10.33
N TRP A 318 14.45 29.09 -10.21
CA TRP A 318 14.60 30.04 -11.33
C TRP A 318 15.80 29.80 -12.26
N GLN A 319 16.84 29.11 -11.80
CA GLN A 319 18.03 28.82 -12.61
C GLN A 319 17.76 27.74 -13.66
N ASP A 320 16.99 26.73 -13.27
CA ASP A 320 16.72 25.55 -14.11
C ASP A 320 15.32 25.63 -14.72
N ASN A 321 14.32 26.03 -13.93
CA ASN A 321 12.94 26.15 -14.34
C ASN A 321 12.17 27.22 -13.51
N PRO A 322 12.13 28.50 -13.96
CA PRO A 322 11.39 29.56 -13.27
C PRO A 322 9.87 29.32 -13.24
N HIS A 323 9.37 28.37 -14.02
CA HIS A 323 7.96 27.98 -14.07
C HIS A 323 7.64 26.75 -13.18
N SER A 324 8.58 26.23 -12.38
CA SER A 324 8.32 25.06 -11.52
C SER A 324 7.26 25.35 -10.45
N GLY A 325 6.24 24.48 -10.36
CA GLY A 325 5.17 24.59 -9.38
C GLY A 325 5.66 24.32 -7.95
N SER A 326 6.49 23.29 -7.76
CA SER A 326 7.09 22.98 -6.45
C SER A 326 8.04 24.07 -5.96
N GLY A 327 8.73 24.75 -6.87
CA GLY A 327 9.48 25.97 -6.58
C GLY A 327 8.59 27.11 -6.07
N TYR A 328 7.50 27.43 -6.77
CA TYR A 328 6.53 28.44 -6.31
C TYR A 328 5.93 28.11 -4.93
N LEU A 329 5.58 26.85 -4.69
CA LEU A 329 5.04 26.41 -3.39
C LEU A 329 6.05 26.49 -2.24
N SER A 330 7.34 26.47 -2.57
CA SER A 330 8.41 26.59 -1.59
C SER A 330 8.69 28.04 -1.17
N ILE A 331 8.08 29.03 -1.84
CA ILE A 331 8.21 30.45 -1.52
C ILE A 331 7.70 30.70 -0.08
N PRO A 332 8.49 31.35 0.79
CA PRO A 332 8.09 31.60 2.18
C PRO A 332 6.75 32.32 2.33
N GLN A 333 6.46 33.29 1.47
CA GLN A 333 5.21 34.05 1.46
C GLN A 333 4.01 33.17 1.06
N VAL A 334 4.18 32.26 0.09
CA VAL A 334 3.13 31.29 -0.31
C VAL A 334 2.85 30.33 0.84
N ARG A 335 3.91 29.75 1.43
CA ARG A 335 3.80 28.88 2.62
C ARG A 335 3.09 29.59 3.77
N ALA A 336 3.45 30.85 4.04
CA ALA A 336 2.84 31.64 5.10
C ALA A 336 1.35 31.90 4.84
N ALA A 337 0.97 32.29 3.63
CA ALA A 337 -0.43 32.53 3.26
C ALA A 337 -1.29 31.27 3.42
N VAL A 338 -0.80 30.12 2.92
CA VAL A 338 -1.53 28.85 3.05
C VAL A 338 -1.60 28.40 4.51
N ARG A 339 -0.48 28.41 5.25
CA ARG A 339 -0.44 28.04 6.68
C ARG A 339 -1.33 28.93 7.55
N GLN A 340 -1.46 30.20 7.22
CA GLN A 340 -2.39 31.11 7.92
C GLN A 340 -3.86 30.73 7.66
N ALA A 341 -4.20 30.33 6.43
CA ALA A 341 -5.56 29.96 6.06
C ALA A 341 -6.01 28.62 6.70
N VAL A 342 -5.12 27.63 6.78
CA VAL A 342 -5.41 26.31 7.39
C VAL A 342 -5.16 26.27 8.91
N GLY A 343 -4.26 27.11 9.42
CA GLY A 343 -3.89 27.22 10.83
C GLY A 343 -2.96 26.13 11.36
N VAL A 344 -2.48 26.29 12.60
CA VAL A 344 -1.40 25.45 13.16
C VAL A 344 -1.80 24.02 13.46
N GLY A 345 -3.10 23.76 13.70
CA GLY A 345 -3.63 22.40 13.90
C GLY A 345 -3.58 21.54 12.64
N PHE A 346 -3.60 22.17 11.46
CA PHE A 346 -3.54 21.48 10.17
C PHE A 346 -2.17 20.82 9.94
N ASP A 347 -1.09 21.39 10.50
CA ASP A 347 0.27 20.87 10.40
C ASP A 347 0.72 20.11 11.66
N GLN A 348 -0.21 19.61 12.48
CA GLN A 348 0.15 18.68 13.56
C GLN A 348 0.25 17.22 13.06
N PRO A 349 1.29 16.47 13.46
CA PRO A 349 1.45 15.06 13.07
C PRO A 349 0.40 14.13 13.67
N VAL A 350 -0.22 14.51 14.79
CA VAL A 350 -1.18 13.68 15.53
C VAL A 350 -2.59 14.21 15.25
N SER A 351 -3.22 13.72 14.19
CA SER A 351 -4.64 13.94 13.92
C SER A 351 -5.42 12.63 14.06
N ASN A 352 -6.71 12.73 14.39
CA ASN A 352 -7.65 11.61 14.30
C ASN A 352 -7.99 11.38 12.82
N ALA A 353 -7.06 10.79 12.07
CA ALA A 353 -7.25 10.52 10.65
C ALA A 353 -8.42 9.55 10.45
N VAL A 354 -9.39 9.97 9.63
CA VAL A 354 -10.58 9.17 9.32
C VAL A 354 -10.26 8.23 8.16
N LEU A 355 -9.61 8.72 7.12
CA LEU A 355 -9.11 7.94 6.00
C LEU A 355 -7.65 7.55 6.27
N ILE A 356 -7.35 6.25 6.27
CA ILE A 356 -5.99 5.77 6.48
C ILE A 356 -5.11 6.08 5.26
N LYS A 357 -3.82 6.32 5.51
CA LYS A 357 -2.85 6.81 4.52
C LYS A 357 -2.83 5.98 3.24
N ASP A 358 -2.91 4.66 3.34
CA ASP A 358 -2.88 3.75 2.20
C ASP A 358 -4.06 3.95 1.24
N LEU A 359 -5.27 4.09 1.78
CA LEU A 359 -6.47 4.40 1.01
C LEU A 359 -6.36 5.81 0.42
N SER A 360 -5.83 6.79 1.17
CA SER A 360 -5.63 8.17 0.70
C SER A 360 -4.72 8.26 -0.53
N GLU A 361 -3.70 7.42 -0.60
CA GLU A 361 -2.80 7.33 -1.74
C GLU A 361 -3.47 6.64 -2.93
N GLN A 362 -4.20 5.54 -2.68
CA GLN A 362 -4.93 4.81 -3.72
C GLN A 362 -6.02 5.66 -4.38
N LEU A 363 -6.74 6.45 -3.58
CA LEU A 363 -7.74 7.38 -4.08
C LEU A 363 -7.13 8.29 -5.14
N GLU A 364 -5.96 8.86 -4.90
CA GLU A 364 -5.29 9.76 -5.85
C GLU A 364 -4.73 9.06 -7.09
N ALA A 365 -4.28 7.81 -6.95
CA ALA A 365 -3.69 7.05 -8.04
C ALA A 365 -4.69 6.61 -9.12
N HIS A 366 -6.01 6.59 -8.81
CA HIS A 366 -7.05 6.11 -9.72
C HIS A 366 -8.03 7.21 -10.15
N GLY A 367 -8.68 7.00 -11.29
CA GLY A 367 -9.70 7.88 -11.86
C GLY A 367 -10.94 8.01 -10.98
N ALA A 368 -11.77 9.03 -11.24
CA ALA A 368 -12.93 9.36 -10.41
C ALA A 368 -13.99 8.25 -10.34
N ASP A 369 -14.15 7.49 -11.42
CA ASP A 369 -15.16 6.42 -11.54
C ASP A 369 -14.67 5.06 -11.01
N TYR A 370 -13.40 4.96 -10.62
CA TYR A 370 -12.84 3.74 -10.05
C TYR A 370 -13.42 3.50 -8.65
N ARG A 371 -13.95 2.30 -8.42
CA ARG A 371 -14.48 1.87 -7.12
C ARG A 371 -13.41 1.12 -6.31
N HIS A 372 -13.03 1.70 -5.19
CA HIS A 372 -12.06 1.15 -4.24
C HIS A 372 -12.74 0.24 -3.23
N GLU A 373 -12.12 -0.89 -2.90
CA GLU A 373 -12.58 -1.73 -1.79
C GLU A 373 -12.25 -1.05 -0.46
N VAL A 374 -13.27 -0.81 0.37
CA VAL A 374 -13.13 -0.09 1.63
C VAL A 374 -13.76 -0.84 2.79
N LEU A 375 -13.11 -0.74 3.94
CA LEU A 375 -13.61 -1.23 5.22
C LEU A 375 -13.87 -0.03 6.13
N ILE A 376 -15.06 0.09 6.73
CA ILE A 376 -15.48 1.24 7.55
C ILE A 376 -15.74 0.78 8.98
N GLU A 377 -15.04 1.32 9.99
CA GLU A 377 -15.22 0.97 11.42
C GLU A 377 -16.24 1.84 12.11
N LEU A 378 -17.23 1.19 12.70
CA LEU A 378 -18.27 1.81 13.50
C LEU A 378 -17.70 2.35 14.82
N ASP A 379 -18.04 3.59 15.18
CA ASP A 379 -17.64 4.22 16.45
C ASP A 379 -18.70 3.99 17.53
N ARG A 380 -18.41 3.07 18.48
CA ARG A 380 -19.32 2.75 19.59
C ARG A 380 -19.48 3.86 20.63
N ARG A 381 -18.72 4.96 20.55
CA ARG A 381 -18.67 6.00 21.59
C ARG A 381 -19.49 7.26 21.25
N VAL A 382 -20.04 7.34 20.04
CA VAL A 382 -20.71 8.54 19.56
C VAL A 382 -22.20 8.25 19.41
N LEU A 383 -22.99 8.97 20.22
CA LEU A 383 -24.47 9.00 20.31
C LEU A 383 -25.08 7.79 21.04
N GLY A 384 -26.03 8.07 21.95
CA GLY A 384 -26.75 7.09 22.77
C GLY A 384 -27.72 6.18 21.99
N MET A 385 -27.33 5.75 20.80
CA MET A 385 -28.01 4.77 19.96
C MET A 385 -27.37 3.38 20.13
N ASP A 386 -28.15 2.33 19.93
CA ASP A 386 -27.58 0.98 19.89
C ASP A 386 -26.69 0.77 18.64
N PRO A 387 -25.75 -0.19 18.66
CA PRO A 387 -24.84 -0.45 17.54
C PRO A 387 -25.53 -0.82 16.21
N GLY A 388 -26.75 -1.34 16.24
CA GLY A 388 -27.57 -1.64 15.06
C GLY A 388 -28.13 -0.36 14.43
N GLY A 389 -28.55 0.61 15.24
CA GLY A 389 -29.02 1.92 14.78
C GLY A 389 -27.94 2.73 14.07
N VAL A 390 -26.71 2.75 14.61
CA VAL A 390 -25.56 3.42 13.97
C VAL A 390 -25.24 2.79 12.61
N ARG A 391 -25.26 1.47 12.53
CA ARG A 391 -25.06 0.74 11.27
C ARG A 391 -26.16 1.05 10.26
N ALA A 392 -27.42 1.01 10.66
CA ALA A 392 -28.56 1.31 9.78
C ALA A 392 -28.46 2.72 9.20
N GLN A 393 -28.03 3.71 10.01
CA GLN A 393 -27.81 5.07 9.56
C GLN A 393 -26.66 5.18 8.56
N LEU A 394 -25.53 4.49 8.81
CA LEU A 394 -24.40 4.44 7.87
C LEU A 394 -24.82 3.80 6.55
N LEU A 395 -25.49 2.64 6.59
CA LEU A 395 -25.94 1.91 5.39
C LEU A 395 -26.96 2.72 4.58
N SER A 396 -27.88 3.42 5.24
CA SER A 396 -28.84 4.30 4.58
C SER A 396 -28.13 5.41 3.79
N GLN A 397 -27.11 6.02 4.38
CA GLN A 397 -26.35 7.10 3.73
C GLN A 397 -25.41 6.58 2.64
N LEU A 398 -24.75 5.44 2.88
CA LEU A 398 -23.92 4.76 1.89
C LEU A 398 -24.76 4.40 0.64
N ARG A 399 -25.93 3.76 0.83
CA ARG A 399 -26.86 3.44 -0.26
C ARG A 399 -27.39 4.70 -0.95
N GLN A 400 -27.69 5.78 -0.23
CA GLN A 400 -28.16 7.03 -0.84
C GLN A 400 -27.10 7.64 -1.77
N VAL A 401 -25.85 7.69 -1.31
CA VAL A 401 -24.74 8.29 -2.06
C VAL A 401 -24.35 7.40 -3.25
N ALA A 402 -24.33 6.08 -3.08
CA ALA A 402 -24.07 5.12 -4.16
C ALA A 402 -25.23 5.01 -5.18
N ALA A 403 -26.48 5.20 -4.76
CA ALA A 403 -27.63 5.23 -5.67
C ALA A 403 -27.59 6.45 -6.60
N HIS A 404 -27.06 7.58 -6.12
CA HIS A 404 -26.92 8.79 -6.93
C HIS A 404 -25.90 8.61 -8.06
N SER A 405 -24.81 7.87 -7.82
CA SER A 405 -23.76 7.60 -8.80
C SER A 405 -24.09 6.42 -9.73
N THR A 406 -24.74 5.37 -9.23
CA THR A 406 -25.06 4.17 -10.02
C THR A 406 -26.43 4.22 -10.71
N GLY A 407 -27.37 5.01 -10.19
CA GLY A 407 -28.78 4.98 -10.61
C GLY A 407 -29.56 3.75 -10.12
N LEU A 408 -28.94 2.86 -9.34
CA LEU A 408 -29.52 1.59 -8.87
C LEU A 408 -30.13 1.74 -7.48
N LYS A 409 -31.01 0.79 -7.10
CA LYS A 409 -31.65 0.71 -5.78
C LYS A 409 -31.84 -0.76 -5.36
N GLY A 410 -32.00 -0.98 -4.05
CA GLY A 410 -32.27 -2.31 -3.49
C GLY A 410 -31.09 -3.27 -3.68
N GLU A 411 -31.38 -4.56 -3.84
CA GLU A 411 -30.34 -5.60 -3.98
C GLU A 411 -29.39 -5.33 -5.15
N ALA A 412 -29.88 -4.83 -6.28
CA ALA A 412 -29.05 -4.49 -7.43
C ALA A 412 -28.01 -3.40 -7.12
N LEU A 413 -28.30 -2.49 -6.17
CA LEU A 413 -27.33 -1.51 -5.71
C LEU A 413 -26.31 -2.17 -4.78
N ASP A 414 -26.76 -3.00 -3.85
CA ASP A 414 -25.91 -3.67 -2.87
C ASP A 414 -24.92 -4.63 -3.56
N GLU A 415 -25.36 -5.33 -4.61
CA GLU A 415 -24.50 -6.13 -5.48
C GLU A 415 -23.49 -5.27 -6.25
N ALA A 416 -23.93 -4.15 -6.84
CA ALA A 416 -23.07 -3.28 -7.64
C ALA A 416 -21.93 -2.63 -6.84
N ILE A 417 -22.12 -2.48 -5.53
CA ILE A 417 -21.10 -1.96 -4.61
C ILE A 417 -20.50 -3.05 -3.72
N GLU A 418 -20.80 -4.33 -3.95
CA GLU A 418 -20.31 -5.45 -3.14
C GLU A 418 -20.45 -5.17 -1.63
N LEU A 419 -21.65 -4.74 -1.21
CA LEU A 419 -21.92 -4.35 0.17
C LEU A 419 -21.92 -5.59 1.08
N GLU A 420 -21.08 -5.56 2.12
CA GLU A 420 -21.05 -6.55 3.19
C GLU A 420 -21.36 -5.85 4.53
N ASP A 421 -22.59 -6.06 5.01
CA ASP A 421 -23.14 -5.41 6.19
C ASP A 421 -23.38 -6.36 7.38
N GLY A 422 -22.97 -7.63 7.26
CA GLY A 422 -23.01 -8.65 8.31
C GLY A 422 -21.90 -8.55 9.37
N LEU A 423 -20.87 -7.74 9.12
CA LEU A 423 -19.70 -7.61 10.01
C LEU A 423 -20.04 -6.87 11.31
N GLN A 424 -19.67 -7.39 12.48
CA GLN A 424 -20.13 -6.83 13.76
C GLN A 424 -19.62 -5.41 14.08
N ARG A 425 -18.42 -5.04 13.62
CA ARG A 425 -17.79 -3.74 13.92
C ARG A 425 -17.46 -2.93 12.67
N PHE A 426 -17.74 -3.49 11.50
CA PHE A 426 -17.32 -2.95 10.22
C PHE A 426 -18.46 -2.99 9.21
N VAL A 427 -18.31 -2.24 8.13
CA VAL A 427 -19.06 -2.39 6.89
C VAL A 427 -18.03 -2.41 5.77
N SER A 428 -18.11 -3.38 4.84
CA SER A 428 -17.27 -3.38 3.63
C SER A 428 -18.12 -3.02 2.41
N ALA A 429 -17.52 -2.30 1.46
CA ALA A 429 -18.14 -1.93 0.19
C ALA A 429 -17.08 -1.50 -0.83
N ARG A 430 -17.47 -1.46 -2.10
CA ARG A 430 -16.71 -0.88 -3.22
C ARG A 430 -17.26 0.48 -3.60
N LEU A 431 -16.53 1.51 -3.21
CA LEU A 431 -16.98 2.90 -3.30
C LEU A 431 -16.08 3.74 -4.20
N THR A 432 -16.66 4.66 -4.97
CA THR A 432 -15.88 5.65 -5.72
C THR A 432 -15.23 6.67 -4.80
N ARG A 433 -14.23 7.41 -5.28
CA ARG A 433 -13.59 8.49 -4.51
C ARG A 433 -14.63 9.48 -3.94
N TYR A 434 -15.56 9.93 -4.78
CA TYR A 434 -16.61 10.87 -4.38
C TYR A 434 -17.47 10.32 -3.24
N GLU A 435 -17.86 9.04 -3.32
CA GLU A 435 -18.66 8.37 -2.30
C GLU A 435 -17.91 8.27 -0.96
N ILE A 436 -16.62 7.88 -1.00
CA ILE A 436 -15.76 7.74 0.18
C ILE A 436 -15.57 9.10 0.87
N GLU A 437 -15.23 10.15 0.12
CA GLU A 437 -15.01 11.49 0.65
C GLU A 437 -16.32 12.12 1.19
N SER A 438 -17.45 11.84 0.52
CA SER A 438 -18.78 12.29 0.98
C SER A 438 -19.15 11.68 2.34
N LEU A 439 -18.88 10.39 2.53
CA LEU A 439 -19.08 9.71 3.83
C LEU A 439 -18.12 10.28 4.88
N GLN A 440 -16.83 10.41 4.55
CA GLN A 440 -15.78 10.93 5.44
C GLN A 440 -16.13 12.33 5.97
N SER A 441 -16.68 13.22 5.14
CA SER A 441 -17.07 14.58 5.55
C SER A 441 -18.11 14.60 6.69
N ARG A 442 -18.86 13.51 6.88
CA ARG A 442 -19.94 13.35 7.85
C ARG A 442 -19.66 12.27 8.90
N TYR A 443 -18.41 11.79 9.03
CA TYR A 443 -18.04 10.62 9.86
C TYR A 443 -18.58 10.64 11.29
N ARG A 444 -18.56 11.82 11.96
CA ARG A 444 -19.10 11.97 13.33
C ARG A 444 -20.63 11.81 13.38
N ALA A 445 -21.33 12.30 12.37
CA ALA A 445 -22.78 12.21 12.28
C ALA A 445 -23.25 10.81 11.83
N LEU A 446 -22.40 10.10 11.09
CA LEU A 446 -22.63 8.73 10.61
C LEU A 446 -22.10 7.66 11.58
N GLY A 447 -21.45 8.07 12.68
CA GLY A 447 -21.01 7.18 13.74
C GLY A 447 -19.93 6.17 13.33
N PHE A 448 -19.00 6.56 12.46
CA PHE A 448 -17.82 5.74 12.13
C PHE A 448 -16.53 6.50 12.43
N ARG A 449 -15.45 5.78 12.76
CA ARG A 449 -14.19 6.40 13.18
C ARG A 449 -13.11 6.37 12.10
N ARG A 450 -13.03 5.28 11.34
CA ARG A 450 -11.95 5.03 10.38
C ARG A 450 -12.47 4.33 9.13
N VAL A 451 -11.80 4.60 8.01
CA VAL A 451 -11.98 3.95 6.72
C VAL A 451 -10.61 3.46 6.24
N TRP A 452 -10.50 2.15 6.02
CA TRP A 452 -9.32 1.49 5.48
C TRP A 452 -9.57 1.04 4.06
N ARG A 453 -8.48 0.78 3.34
CA ARG A 453 -8.53 -0.09 2.18
C ARG A 453 -8.88 -1.51 2.65
N ASP A 454 -9.92 -2.10 2.07
CA ASP A 454 -10.18 -3.53 2.22
C ASP A 454 -9.20 -4.29 1.31
N ALA A 455 -8.01 -4.53 1.86
CA ALA A 455 -6.87 -4.99 1.09
C ALA A 455 -7.06 -6.44 0.62
N GLY A 456 -7.48 -6.60 -0.65
CA GLY A 456 -7.47 -7.87 -1.36
C GLY A 456 -6.13 -8.59 -1.20
N LYS A 457 -6.19 -9.84 -0.74
CA LYS A 457 -5.02 -10.70 -0.55
C LYS A 457 -4.87 -11.61 -1.78
N ARG A 458 -3.74 -11.52 -2.49
CA ARG A 458 -3.40 -12.42 -3.60
C ARG A 458 -2.14 -13.23 -3.29
N ALA A 459 -2.11 -14.45 -3.81
CA ALA A 459 -1.00 -15.40 -3.76
C ALA A 459 0.11 -15.04 -4.79
N LEU A 460 1.38 -14.95 -4.38
CA LEU A 460 2.56 -14.96 -5.27
C LEU A 460 3.22 -16.36 -5.25
N ILE A 461 3.21 -17.08 -6.36
CA ILE A 461 3.06 -18.54 -6.32
C ILE A 461 4.37 -19.33 -6.61
N HIS A 462 5.53 -18.68 -6.57
CA HIS A 462 6.83 -19.34 -6.83
C HIS A 462 8.05 -18.63 -6.21
N VAL A 463 7.87 -17.57 -5.41
CA VAL A 463 8.97 -16.65 -5.03
C VAL A 463 9.80 -17.15 -3.83
N SER A 464 9.31 -18.13 -3.06
CA SER A 464 9.95 -18.51 -1.79
C SER A 464 11.35 -19.12 -1.97
N GLY A 465 11.62 -19.82 -3.07
CA GLY A 465 12.96 -20.37 -3.37
C GLY A 465 14.04 -19.30 -3.55
N ASN A 466 13.68 -18.13 -4.07
CA ASN A 466 14.60 -17.01 -4.28
C ASN A 466 15.10 -16.42 -2.96
N VAL A 467 14.26 -16.38 -1.93
CA VAL A 467 14.61 -15.84 -0.61
C VAL A 467 15.77 -16.62 0.03
N LEU A 468 15.82 -17.94 -0.16
CA LEU A 468 16.91 -18.79 0.33
C LEU A 468 18.03 -19.01 -0.71
N HIS A 469 17.92 -18.40 -1.88
CA HIS A 469 18.83 -18.59 -3.03
C HIS A 469 18.93 -20.05 -3.51
N ALA A 470 17.85 -20.83 -3.33
CA ALA A 470 17.82 -22.23 -3.71
C ALA A 470 17.91 -22.40 -5.24
N ASP A 471 17.24 -21.54 -6.01
CA ASP A 471 17.23 -21.58 -7.48
C ASP A 471 18.64 -21.37 -8.06
N ALA A 472 19.36 -20.39 -7.51
CA ALA A 472 20.75 -20.12 -7.86
C ALA A 472 21.65 -21.31 -7.51
N ALA A 473 21.49 -21.90 -6.33
CA ALA A 473 22.30 -23.05 -5.89
C ALA A 473 22.04 -24.32 -6.71
N ARG A 474 20.77 -24.61 -7.06
CA ARG A 474 20.42 -25.72 -7.95
C ARG A 474 21.08 -25.58 -9.31
N THR A 475 21.16 -24.35 -9.83
CA THR A 475 21.76 -24.05 -11.13
C THR A 475 23.29 -24.10 -11.08
N ALA A 476 23.90 -23.42 -10.12
CA ALA A 476 25.36 -23.26 -10.04
C ALA A 476 26.08 -24.49 -9.49
N TYR A 477 25.51 -25.16 -8.50
CA TYR A 477 26.17 -26.25 -7.76
C TYR A 477 25.47 -27.61 -7.92
N ARG A 478 24.40 -27.70 -8.72
CA ARG A 478 23.54 -28.89 -8.82
C ARG A 478 23.01 -29.35 -7.46
N ALA A 479 22.85 -28.43 -6.51
CA ALA A 479 22.37 -28.70 -5.14
C ALA A 479 20.88 -29.04 -5.11
N ARG A 480 20.49 -30.19 -5.68
CA ARG A 480 19.08 -30.60 -5.87
C ARG A 480 18.65 -31.75 -4.96
N GLY A 481 19.53 -32.28 -4.10
CA GLY A 481 19.18 -33.32 -3.15
C GLY A 481 19.45 -34.76 -3.61
N GLN A 482 20.18 -34.97 -4.71
CA GLN A 482 20.40 -36.32 -5.24
C GLN A 482 21.02 -37.23 -4.16
N GLN A 483 20.55 -38.47 -4.04
CA GLN A 483 21.00 -39.45 -3.05
C GLN A 483 20.99 -38.95 -1.59
N ILE A 484 20.18 -37.94 -1.27
CA ILE A 484 19.90 -37.54 0.11
C ILE A 484 18.51 -38.04 0.46
N GLY A 485 18.40 -38.72 1.61
CA GLY A 485 17.12 -39.15 2.18
C GLY A 485 16.64 -38.18 3.25
N TRP A 486 15.37 -37.78 3.20
CA TRP A 486 14.77 -36.88 4.17
C TRP A 486 13.44 -37.43 4.69
N ALA A 487 13.29 -37.49 6.01
CA ALA A 487 12.05 -37.94 6.63
C ALA A 487 11.08 -36.77 6.86
N VAL A 488 9.80 -37.01 6.58
CA VAL A 488 8.70 -36.08 6.83
C VAL A 488 7.78 -36.71 7.86
N LEU A 489 7.83 -36.21 9.11
CA LEU A 489 6.98 -36.67 10.21
C LEU A 489 5.76 -35.75 10.28
N ASP A 490 4.64 -36.19 9.70
CA ASP A 490 3.46 -35.34 9.49
C ASP A 490 2.16 -36.18 9.31
N THR A 491 1.18 -35.72 8.54
CA THR A 491 -0.09 -36.42 8.25
C THR A 491 0.02 -37.54 7.20
N GLY A 492 1.20 -37.76 6.64
CA GLY A 492 1.49 -38.65 5.52
C GLY A 492 1.83 -37.88 4.23
N ILE A 493 2.06 -38.58 3.13
CA ILE A 493 2.29 -37.98 1.81
C ILE A 493 1.37 -38.64 0.77
N ALA A 494 0.69 -37.83 -0.04
CA ALA A 494 0.00 -38.27 -1.25
C ALA A 494 1.02 -38.62 -2.36
N ALA A 495 1.66 -39.80 -2.24
CA ALA A 495 2.78 -40.22 -3.08
C ALA A 495 2.46 -40.43 -4.58
N SER A 496 1.19 -40.38 -4.98
CA SER A 496 0.78 -40.35 -6.39
C SER A 496 0.72 -38.94 -6.99
N HIS A 497 0.92 -37.89 -6.19
CA HIS A 497 0.88 -36.51 -6.68
C HIS A 497 1.96 -36.26 -7.75
N PRO A 498 1.66 -35.50 -8.82
CA PRO A 498 2.64 -35.12 -9.84
C PRO A 498 3.92 -34.44 -9.31
N HIS A 499 3.92 -33.89 -8.09
CA HIS A 499 5.11 -33.34 -7.46
C HIS A 499 6.16 -34.41 -7.17
N PHE A 500 5.70 -35.64 -6.93
CA PHE A 500 6.52 -36.74 -6.44
C PHE A 500 6.62 -37.90 -7.41
N TYR A 501 5.59 -38.08 -8.23
CA TYR A 501 5.48 -39.21 -9.15
C TYR A 501 4.99 -38.80 -10.53
N VAL A 502 5.82 -39.10 -11.53
CA VAL A 502 5.48 -39.05 -12.94
C VAL A 502 6.05 -40.31 -13.58
N LYS A 503 5.18 -41.17 -14.12
CA LYS A 503 5.58 -42.49 -14.61
C LYS A 503 6.75 -42.40 -15.60
N GLY A 504 7.84 -43.09 -15.30
CA GLY A 504 9.05 -43.14 -16.13
C GLY A 504 9.94 -41.89 -16.07
N GLN A 505 9.57 -40.87 -15.29
CA GLN A 505 10.32 -39.62 -15.15
C GLN A 505 10.72 -39.32 -13.71
N ARG A 506 9.81 -39.54 -12.76
CA ARG A 506 10.02 -39.20 -11.35
C ARG A 506 9.35 -40.21 -10.42
N ASP A 507 10.09 -40.61 -9.40
CA ASP A 507 9.58 -41.27 -8.22
C ASP A 507 10.51 -40.96 -7.04
N ASN A 508 10.11 -40.03 -6.17
CA ASN A 508 10.96 -39.60 -5.07
C ASN A 508 10.41 -39.88 -3.67
N VAL A 509 9.18 -40.39 -3.50
CA VAL A 509 8.75 -40.98 -2.22
C VAL A 509 9.17 -42.44 -2.20
N VAL A 510 10.15 -42.77 -1.36
CA VAL A 510 10.74 -44.12 -1.31
C VAL A 510 9.84 -45.08 -0.53
N ALA A 511 9.39 -44.65 0.64
CA ALA A 511 8.60 -45.46 1.54
C ALA A 511 7.82 -44.59 2.52
N GLN A 512 6.73 -45.14 3.07
CA GLN A 512 5.95 -44.49 4.11
C GLN A 512 5.62 -45.44 5.26
N TRP A 513 5.35 -44.89 6.44
CA TRP A 513 4.97 -45.63 7.65
C TRP A 513 3.78 -44.95 8.32
N ASP A 514 2.74 -45.73 8.68
CA ASP A 514 1.63 -45.23 9.51
C ASP A 514 1.92 -45.48 10.99
N CYS A 515 2.40 -44.45 11.69
CA CYS A 515 2.77 -44.53 13.11
C CYS A 515 1.57 -44.37 14.04
N THR A 516 0.39 -43.98 13.53
CA THR A 516 -0.84 -43.78 14.30
C THR A 516 -1.47 -45.10 14.75
N ARG A 517 -1.11 -46.21 14.10
CA ARG A 517 -1.60 -47.56 14.41
C ARG A 517 -0.86 -48.19 15.58
N ARG A 518 -1.53 -49.12 16.27
CA ARG A 518 -0.92 -49.91 17.36
C ARG A 518 0.14 -50.86 16.79
N GLY A 519 1.25 -51.03 17.52
CA GLY A 519 2.36 -51.91 17.13
C GLY A 519 3.48 -51.20 16.39
N ALA A 520 4.44 -51.99 15.89
CA ALA A 520 5.52 -51.50 15.04
C ALA A 520 4.92 -51.04 13.70
N PRO A 521 5.34 -49.88 13.16
CA PRO A 521 4.76 -49.36 11.94
C PRO A 521 5.24 -50.21 10.75
N GLY A 522 4.29 -50.68 9.93
CA GLY A 522 4.59 -51.40 8.69
C GLY A 522 5.13 -50.45 7.62
N GLN A 523 6.11 -50.92 6.84
CA GLN A 523 6.59 -50.19 5.67
C GLN A 523 5.57 -50.31 4.54
N LEU A 524 5.20 -49.16 3.98
CA LEU A 524 4.40 -49.02 2.77
C LEU A 524 5.30 -48.54 1.64
N THR A 525 5.13 -49.16 0.48
CA THR A 525 5.85 -48.89 -0.76
C THR A 525 4.87 -48.72 -1.90
N ARG A 526 5.34 -48.33 -3.08
CA ARG A 526 4.49 -48.19 -4.27
C ARG A 526 3.76 -49.50 -4.65
N ALA A 527 4.30 -50.66 -4.27
CA ALA A 527 3.66 -51.96 -4.47
C ALA A 527 2.34 -52.12 -3.66
N ASP A 528 2.18 -51.37 -2.58
CA ASP A 528 1.00 -51.40 -1.71
C ASP A 528 -0.17 -50.56 -2.24
N GLY A 529 -0.04 -50.01 -3.45
CA GLY A 529 -1.13 -49.33 -4.16
C GLY A 529 -1.68 -48.11 -3.42
N GLN A 530 -3.00 -48.08 -3.21
CA GLN A 530 -3.69 -46.93 -2.61
C GLN A 530 -3.27 -46.64 -1.17
N ALA A 531 -2.89 -47.66 -0.40
CA ALA A 531 -2.43 -47.48 0.98
C ALA A 531 -1.15 -46.62 1.06
N PHE A 532 -0.30 -46.71 0.03
CA PHE A 532 0.88 -45.85 -0.13
C PHE A 532 0.55 -44.56 -0.88
N ALA A 533 -0.20 -44.64 -1.98
CA ALA A 533 -0.44 -43.50 -2.86
C ALA A 533 -1.26 -42.37 -2.20
N ARG A 534 -2.20 -42.72 -1.32
CA ARG A 534 -3.13 -41.80 -0.65
C ARG A 534 -3.12 -41.97 0.87
N LEU A 535 -1.91 -42.11 1.45
CA LEU A 535 -1.76 -42.23 2.90
C LEU A 535 -2.18 -40.93 3.63
N ASP A 536 -1.91 -39.78 3.01
CA ASP A 536 -2.31 -38.48 3.56
C ASP A 536 -3.79 -38.21 3.28
N ARG A 537 -4.54 -37.97 4.36
CA ARG A 537 -5.97 -37.63 4.30
C ARG A 537 -6.30 -36.27 4.92
N HIS A 538 -5.29 -35.54 5.37
CA HIS A 538 -5.41 -34.18 5.90
C HIS A 538 -4.74 -33.15 4.99
N GLY A 539 -3.61 -33.53 4.37
CA GLY A 539 -2.92 -32.73 3.36
C GLY A 539 -1.73 -31.92 3.85
N HIS A 540 -1.51 -31.83 5.16
CA HIS A 540 -0.44 -31.01 5.71
C HIS A 540 0.93 -31.60 5.31
N GLY A 541 1.13 -32.90 5.51
CA GLY A 541 2.36 -33.59 5.13
C GLY A 541 2.66 -33.59 3.63
N THR A 542 1.62 -33.70 2.79
CA THR A 542 1.75 -33.53 1.33
C THR A 542 2.28 -32.15 0.96
N HIS A 543 1.74 -31.10 1.58
CA HIS A 543 2.20 -29.72 1.40
C HIS A 543 3.67 -29.56 1.81
N ILE A 544 4.04 -30.10 2.98
CA ILE A 544 5.42 -30.07 3.51
C ILE A 544 6.38 -30.77 2.55
N ALA A 545 6.04 -31.98 2.12
CA ALA A 545 6.85 -32.77 1.19
C ALA A 545 7.08 -32.04 -0.14
N GLY A 546 6.06 -31.32 -0.63
CA GLY A 546 6.15 -30.53 -1.86
C GLY A 546 7.16 -29.38 -1.75
N ILE A 547 7.23 -28.71 -0.60
CA ILE A 547 8.21 -27.64 -0.35
C ILE A 547 9.65 -28.18 -0.35
N ILE A 548 9.87 -29.36 0.25
CA ILE A 548 11.20 -29.98 0.32
C ILE A 548 11.66 -30.43 -1.07
N ALA A 549 10.87 -31.28 -1.73
CA ALA A 549 11.32 -32.05 -2.89
C ALA A 549 10.30 -32.19 -4.02
N GLY A 550 9.21 -31.42 -4.00
CA GLY A 550 8.24 -31.46 -5.09
C GLY A 550 8.82 -30.90 -6.38
N HIS A 551 8.43 -31.42 -7.54
CA HIS A 551 8.48 -30.64 -8.78
C HIS A 551 7.47 -31.11 -9.81
N CYS A 552 6.70 -30.16 -10.33
CA CYS A 552 5.64 -30.40 -11.31
C CYS A 552 5.41 -29.13 -12.15
N HIS A 553 4.61 -29.27 -13.21
CA HIS A 553 3.95 -28.14 -13.85
C HIS A 553 2.52 -28.07 -13.33
N ALA A 554 2.12 -26.91 -12.82
CA ALA A 554 0.77 -26.67 -12.34
C ALA A 554 0.26 -25.32 -12.84
N SER A 555 -1.03 -25.23 -13.10
CA SER A 555 -1.71 -23.96 -13.35
C SER A 555 -2.22 -23.46 -12.02
N ILE A 556 -2.07 -22.16 -11.72
CA ILE A 556 -2.69 -21.61 -10.52
C ILE A 556 -3.75 -20.60 -10.94
N PRO A 557 -4.99 -20.72 -10.46
CA PRO A 557 -6.05 -19.79 -10.82
C PRO A 557 -5.68 -18.34 -10.52
N ASP A 558 -6.11 -17.42 -11.38
CA ASP A 558 -6.06 -15.99 -11.08
C ASP A 558 -7.09 -15.61 -10.01
N ALA A 559 -7.12 -14.33 -9.62
CA ALA A 559 -8.02 -13.86 -8.56
C ALA A 559 -9.51 -13.95 -8.95
N GLN A 560 -9.80 -14.20 -10.23
CA GLN A 560 -11.12 -14.35 -10.81
C GLN A 560 -11.49 -15.83 -11.02
N GLY A 561 -10.61 -16.76 -10.61
CA GLY A 561 -10.80 -18.19 -10.73
C GLY A 561 -10.47 -18.76 -12.12
N ASN A 562 -9.92 -17.97 -13.04
CA ASN A 562 -9.54 -18.46 -14.36
C ASN A 562 -8.23 -19.26 -14.29
N PRO A 563 -8.08 -20.38 -15.01
CA PRO A 563 -6.84 -21.14 -15.04
C PRO A 563 -5.68 -20.27 -15.53
N GLY A 564 -4.70 -20.01 -14.66
CA GLY A 564 -3.48 -19.32 -15.04
C GLY A 564 -2.60 -20.16 -15.98
N SER A 565 -1.62 -19.51 -16.62
CA SER A 565 -0.62 -20.22 -17.43
C SER A 565 0.12 -21.26 -16.58
N PRO A 566 0.41 -22.46 -17.12
CA PRO A 566 1.19 -23.46 -16.41
C PRO A 566 2.55 -22.92 -15.98
N LEU A 567 2.85 -23.02 -14.68
CA LEU A 567 4.13 -22.65 -14.10
C LEU A 567 4.87 -23.91 -13.66
N GLU A 568 6.19 -23.91 -13.85
CA GLU A 568 7.05 -24.92 -13.24
C GLU A 568 7.22 -24.59 -11.76
N LEU A 569 6.79 -25.50 -10.88
CA LEU A 569 6.94 -25.37 -9.44
C LEU A 569 7.96 -26.39 -8.96
N ILE A 570 8.99 -25.89 -8.27
CA ILE A 570 10.14 -26.68 -7.81
C ILE A 570 10.37 -26.39 -6.33
N GLY A 571 10.37 -27.45 -5.52
CA GLY A 571 10.78 -27.42 -4.12
C GLY A 571 12.28 -27.13 -3.98
N MET A 572 12.76 -26.98 -2.75
CA MET A 572 14.14 -26.54 -2.53
C MET A 572 15.18 -27.54 -3.09
N ALA A 573 14.95 -28.84 -2.89
CA ALA A 573 15.80 -29.94 -3.32
C ALA A 573 14.96 -31.06 -3.99
N PRO A 574 14.58 -30.89 -5.27
CA PRO A 574 13.60 -31.74 -5.96
C PRO A 574 14.01 -33.22 -6.09
N ASP A 575 15.31 -33.51 -6.12
CA ASP A 575 15.85 -34.86 -6.36
C ASP A 575 16.09 -35.63 -5.03
N THR A 576 15.65 -35.06 -3.89
CA THR A 576 15.68 -35.68 -2.57
C THR A 576 14.74 -36.87 -2.49
N ARG A 577 15.19 -37.95 -1.85
CA ARG A 577 14.37 -39.13 -1.53
C ARG A 577 13.58 -38.89 -0.24
N LEU A 578 12.26 -38.89 -0.33
CA LEU A 578 11.36 -38.66 0.80
C LEU A 578 10.95 -39.97 1.48
N TYR A 579 10.97 -39.96 2.81
CA TYR A 579 10.49 -41.03 3.67
C TYR A 579 9.34 -40.47 4.54
N GLY A 580 8.10 -40.90 4.28
CA GLY A 580 6.92 -40.37 4.98
C GLY A 580 6.63 -41.11 6.28
N PHE A 581 6.39 -40.40 7.36
CA PHE A 581 5.96 -40.99 8.63
C PHE A 581 4.68 -40.29 9.09
N LYS A 582 3.54 -40.98 8.97
CA LYS A 582 2.25 -40.46 9.43
C LYS A 582 2.20 -40.53 10.96
N VAL A 583 2.42 -39.40 11.61
CA VAL A 583 2.38 -39.20 13.06
C VAL A 583 1.24 -38.28 13.50
N LEU A 584 0.48 -37.76 12.53
CA LEU A 584 -0.76 -37.02 12.72
C LEU A 584 -1.91 -37.79 12.09
N ASP A 585 -3.05 -37.86 12.78
CA ASP A 585 -4.25 -38.52 12.27
C ASP A 585 -4.93 -37.71 11.14
N ASP A 586 -6.08 -38.19 10.68
CA ASP A 586 -6.78 -37.57 9.55
C ASP A 586 -7.48 -36.25 9.91
N ALA A 587 -7.52 -35.91 11.20
CA ALA A 587 -7.98 -34.62 11.71
C ALA A 587 -6.80 -33.71 12.11
N GLY A 588 -5.56 -34.11 11.82
CA GLY A 588 -4.36 -33.32 12.11
C GLY A 588 -3.87 -33.44 13.57
N ASN A 589 -4.46 -34.32 14.38
CA ASN A 589 -4.07 -34.47 15.77
C ASN A 589 -2.87 -35.42 15.90
N GLY A 590 -1.89 -35.01 16.70
CA GLY A 590 -0.67 -35.76 16.96
C GLY A 590 -0.58 -36.30 18.38
N ARG A 591 0.36 -37.23 18.58
CA ARG A 591 0.77 -37.72 19.90
C ARG A 591 2.27 -37.92 19.95
N ASP A 592 2.90 -37.56 21.07
CA ASP A 592 4.34 -37.77 21.29
C ASP A 592 4.75 -39.23 21.08
N SER A 593 3.90 -40.17 21.49
CA SER A 593 4.17 -41.61 21.30
C SER A 593 4.23 -42.03 19.83
N TRP A 594 3.48 -41.38 18.94
CA TRP A 594 3.55 -41.62 17.50
C TRP A 594 4.80 -40.99 16.90
N MET A 595 5.18 -39.81 17.38
CA MET A 595 6.40 -39.11 16.95
C MET A 595 7.66 -39.87 17.39
N ILE A 596 7.73 -40.28 18.65
CA ILE A 596 8.81 -41.12 19.20
C ILE A 596 8.94 -42.42 18.40
N LYS A 597 7.82 -43.08 18.08
CA LYS A 597 7.81 -44.28 17.23
C LYS A 597 8.42 -44.01 15.85
N ALA A 598 8.11 -42.86 15.23
CA ALA A 598 8.69 -42.49 13.94
C ALA A 598 10.19 -42.20 14.07
N VAL A 599 10.62 -41.44 15.07
CA VAL A 599 12.05 -41.15 15.35
C VAL A 599 12.85 -42.43 15.54
N GLN A 600 12.32 -43.38 16.32
CA GLN A 600 12.92 -44.69 16.53
C GLN A 600 12.97 -45.51 15.23
N GLN A 601 11.93 -45.44 14.41
CA GLN A 601 11.93 -46.12 13.11
C GLN A 601 12.98 -45.53 12.14
N VAL A 602 13.19 -44.21 12.14
CA VAL A 602 14.27 -43.55 11.38
C VAL A 602 15.64 -44.06 11.85
N ALA A 603 15.88 -44.06 13.16
CA ALA A 603 17.12 -44.58 13.74
C ALA A 603 17.36 -46.04 13.32
N ALA A 604 16.34 -46.90 13.43
CA ALA A 604 16.43 -48.31 13.07
C ALA A 604 16.66 -48.54 11.56
N ILE A 605 16.16 -47.66 10.68
CA ILE A 605 16.45 -47.73 9.23
C ILE A 605 17.94 -47.47 8.98
N ASN A 606 18.49 -46.41 9.56
CA ASN A 606 19.90 -46.07 9.40
C ASN A 606 20.81 -47.15 10.03
N GLU A 607 20.48 -47.62 11.24
CA GLU A 607 21.24 -48.67 11.91
C GLU A 607 21.27 -49.97 11.09
N ARG A 608 20.12 -50.42 10.56
CA ARG A 608 20.06 -51.61 9.71
C ARG A 608 20.84 -51.46 8.40
N ALA A 609 20.93 -50.25 7.85
CA ALA A 609 21.69 -50.00 6.64
C ALA A 609 23.21 -49.97 6.88
N GLY A 610 23.65 -49.75 8.13
CA GLY A 610 25.07 -49.54 8.48
C GLY A 610 25.63 -48.18 8.03
N GLU A 611 24.80 -47.33 7.43
CA GLU A 611 25.11 -45.98 6.98
C GLU A 611 23.89 -45.07 7.06
N LEU A 612 24.08 -43.74 6.97
CA LEU A 612 22.97 -42.80 6.95
C LEU A 612 22.24 -42.83 5.61
N VAL A 613 21.07 -43.46 5.60
CA VAL A 613 20.13 -43.43 4.46
C VAL A 613 19.19 -42.23 4.59
N ILE A 614 18.68 -41.99 5.80
CA ILE A 614 17.91 -40.81 6.16
C ILE A 614 18.86 -39.83 6.85
N HIS A 615 19.10 -38.70 6.19
CA HIS A 615 20.10 -37.70 6.57
C HIS A 615 19.51 -36.57 7.41
N GLY A 616 18.20 -36.35 7.30
CA GLY A 616 17.49 -35.34 8.06
C GLY A 616 16.02 -35.67 8.26
N VAL A 617 15.41 -35.00 9.24
CA VAL A 617 14.01 -35.13 9.64
C VAL A 617 13.39 -33.74 9.73
N ASN A 618 12.23 -33.58 9.09
CA ASN A 618 11.39 -32.40 9.23
C ASN A 618 10.20 -32.69 10.17
N LEU A 619 10.03 -31.87 11.21
CA LEU A 619 8.89 -31.86 12.11
C LEU A 619 8.19 -30.50 12.01
N SER A 620 7.11 -30.44 11.24
CA SER A 620 6.28 -29.23 11.09
C SER A 620 5.14 -29.19 12.12
N LEU A 621 5.45 -29.62 13.35
CA LEU A 621 4.51 -29.83 14.45
C LEU A 621 5.19 -29.47 15.77
N GLY A 622 4.38 -29.10 16.75
CA GLY A 622 4.82 -28.70 18.09
C GLY A 622 3.62 -28.31 18.94
N GLY A 623 3.86 -28.07 20.23
CA GLY A 623 2.80 -27.69 21.15
C GLY A 623 3.30 -27.21 22.49
N CYS A 624 2.33 -26.86 23.34
CA CYS A 624 2.57 -26.52 24.74
C CYS A 624 3.16 -27.75 25.46
N PHE A 625 4.22 -27.57 26.23
CA PHE A 625 4.70 -28.57 27.18
C PHE A 625 4.38 -28.14 28.60
N ASP A 626 4.33 -29.10 29.53
CA ASP A 626 4.17 -28.81 30.95
C ASP A 626 5.53 -28.43 31.57
N PRO A 627 5.77 -27.13 31.87
CA PRO A 627 7.02 -26.68 32.44
C PRO A 627 7.18 -27.06 33.92
N GLU A 628 6.12 -27.50 34.60
CA GLU A 628 6.20 -27.97 36.00
C GLU A 628 6.90 -29.33 36.08
N SER A 629 6.76 -30.14 35.03
CA SER A 629 7.28 -31.51 34.96
C SER A 629 8.64 -31.62 34.28
N TYR A 630 8.91 -30.81 33.25
CA TYR A 630 10.14 -30.90 32.47
C TYR A 630 10.76 -29.52 32.20
N GLY A 631 12.09 -29.45 32.29
CA GLY A 631 12.84 -28.32 31.73
C GLY A 631 12.75 -28.29 30.21
N CYS A 632 12.93 -27.10 29.63
CA CYS A 632 12.90 -26.90 28.17
C CYS A 632 13.84 -27.88 27.43
N GLY A 633 13.32 -28.63 26.46
CA GLY A 633 14.12 -29.56 25.66
C GLY A 633 14.48 -30.88 26.35
N PHE A 634 13.79 -31.23 27.45
CA PHE A 634 14.00 -32.50 28.18
C PHE A 634 12.78 -33.44 28.18
N THR A 635 11.75 -33.12 27.39
CA THR A 635 10.62 -34.03 27.17
C THR A 635 11.11 -35.36 26.56
N PRO A 636 10.35 -36.46 26.72
CA PRO A 636 10.70 -37.73 26.08
C PRO A 636 10.94 -37.60 24.57
N LEU A 637 10.12 -36.83 23.87
CA LEU A 637 10.29 -36.55 22.44
C LEU A 637 11.61 -35.81 22.17
N CYS A 638 11.91 -34.74 22.91
CA CYS A 638 13.17 -34.01 22.77
C CYS A 638 14.40 -34.87 23.01
N ASN A 639 14.34 -35.79 23.99
CA ASN A 639 15.45 -36.70 24.27
C ASN A 639 15.68 -37.68 23.10
N GLU A 640 14.62 -38.21 22.48
CA GLU A 640 14.74 -39.09 21.32
C GLU A 640 15.25 -38.33 20.08
N LEU A 641 14.79 -37.09 19.86
CA LEU A 641 15.31 -36.23 18.80
C LEU A 641 16.80 -35.89 19.02
N ARG A 642 17.22 -35.63 20.27
CA ARG A 642 18.63 -35.45 20.62
C ARG A 642 19.45 -36.69 20.29
N ARG A 643 18.95 -37.89 20.61
CA ARG A 643 19.65 -39.14 20.25
C ARG A 643 19.81 -39.26 18.74
N LEU A 644 18.76 -38.96 17.98
CA LEU A 644 18.81 -38.99 16.51
C LEU A 644 19.81 -37.98 15.95
N TRP A 645 19.87 -36.76 16.52
CA TRP A 645 20.90 -35.77 16.20
C TRP A 645 22.31 -36.31 16.42
N ARG A 646 22.55 -36.95 17.57
CA ARG A 646 23.87 -37.53 17.89
C ARG A 646 24.26 -38.71 16.99
N GLN A 647 23.30 -39.34 16.31
CA GLN A 647 23.56 -40.34 15.26
C GLN A 647 23.94 -39.71 13.91
N GLY A 648 23.99 -38.38 13.82
CA GLY A 648 24.40 -37.66 12.62
C GLY A 648 23.25 -37.17 11.73
N VAL A 649 21.99 -37.36 12.17
CA VAL A 649 20.80 -36.96 11.42
C VAL A 649 20.41 -35.52 11.77
N LEU A 650 20.19 -34.67 10.77
CA LEU A 650 19.70 -33.30 11.00
C LEU A 650 18.24 -33.31 11.47
N VAL A 651 17.93 -32.50 12.49
CA VAL A 651 16.56 -32.33 12.98
C VAL A 651 16.12 -30.89 12.76
N VAL A 652 15.08 -30.71 11.94
CA VAL A 652 14.50 -29.40 11.62
C VAL A 652 13.07 -29.33 12.14
N VAL A 653 12.77 -28.31 12.95
CA VAL A 653 11.50 -28.18 13.69
C VAL A 653 10.90 -26.80 13.43
N ALA A 654 9.57 -26.74 13.24
CA ALA A 654 8.85 -25.47 13.19
C ALA A 654 8.83 -24.77 14.56
N ALA A 655 8.98 -23.45 14.60
CA ALA A 655 9.02 -22.71 15.86
C ALA A 655 7.69 -22.73 16.65
N GLY A 656 6.56 -22.95 15.98
CA GLY A 656 5.23 -22.81 16.55
C GLY A 656 4.48 -21.58 15.99
N ASN A 657 3.17 -21.52 16.21
CA ASN A 657 2.30 -20.45 15.71
C ASN A 657 1.65 -19.63 16.86
N GLU A 658 2.25 -19.68 18.04
CA GLU A 658 1.76 -19.08 19.29
C GLU A 658 2.29 -17.66 19.51
N GLY A 659 2.95 -17.05 18.52
CA GLY A 659 3.46 -15.68 18.61
C GLY A 659 2.36 -14.61 18.76
N LEU A 660 1.15 -14.93 18.30
CA LEU A 660 -0.06 -14.14 18.55
C LEU A 660 -1.12 -15.06 19.16
N THR A 661 -1.54 -14.79 20.38
CA THR A 661 -2.64 -15.52 21.04
C THR A 661 -3.84 -14.61 21.31
N TRP A 662 -5.02 -15.20 21.46
CA TRP A 662 -6.22 -14.48 21.87
C TRP A 662 -6.43 -14.71 23.35
N LEU A 663 -6.19 -13.69 24.16
CA LEU A 663 -6.43 -13.74 25.59
C LEU A 663 -7.91 -13.55 25.86
N MET A 664 -8.50 -14.56 26.49
CA MET A 664 -9.89 -14.54 26.95
C MET A 664 -9.97 -13.84 28.30
N GLN A 665 -10.80 -12.81 28.39
CA GLN A 665 -11.19 -12.22 29.66
C GLN A 665 -12.28 -13.06 30.33
N ASN A 666 -12.44 -12.90 31.65
CA ASN A 666 -13.45 -13.60 32.44
C ASN A 666 -14.90 -13.26 31.99
N ASP A 667 -15.09 -12.20 31.21
CA ASP A 667 -16.36 -11.80 30.61
C ASP A 667 -16.60 -12.40 29.20
N GLY A 668 -15.69 -13.26 28.73
CA GLY A 668 -15.74 -13.87 27.40
C GLY A 668 -15.18 -12.99 26.28
N GLY A 669 -14.65 -11.80 26.58
CA GLY A 669 -13.99 -10.94 25.60
C GLY A 669 -12.60 -11.46 25.21
N ALA A 670 -12.38 -11.71 23.92
CA ALA A 670 -11.06 -12.04 23.38
C ALA A 670 -10.33 -10.79 22.89
N TYR A 671 -9.05 -10.63 23.23
CA TYR A 671 -8.19 -9.63 22.60
C TYR A 671 -6.87 -10.25 22.13
N PRO A 672 -6.31 -9.77 21.01
CA PRO A 672 -5.07 -10.30 20.49
C PRO A 672 -3.91 -9.79 21.35
N ALA A 673 -3.01 -10.69 21.73
CA ALA A 673 -1.78 -10.37 22.45
C ALA A 673 -0.59 -11.02 21.74
N ASN A 674 0.44 -10.21 21.49
CA ASN A 674 1.72 -10.73 21.04
C ASN A 674 2.41 -11.40 22.24
N MET A 675 2.79 -12.66 22.08
CA MET A 675 3.39 -13.45 23.14
C MET A 675 4.89 -13.60 22.89
N ASP A 676 5.68 -13.01 23.78
CA ASP A 676 7.07 -13.39 23.97
C ASP A 676 7.13 -14.73 24.72
N LEU A 677 8.27 -15.44 24.66
CA LEU A 677 8.46 -16.77 25.29
C LEU A 677 7.47 -17.83 24.78
N SER A 678 7.16 -17.80 23.48
CA SER A 678 6.13 -18.67 22.86
C SER A 678 6.70 -19.92 22.17
N ILE A 679 8.01 -20.16 22.26
CA ILE A 679 8.64 -21.37 21.71
C ILE A 679 8.29 -22.59 22.57
N GLY A 680 7.48 -23.50 22.00
CA GLY A 680 7.04 -24.74 22.63
C GLY A 680 7.96 -25.94 22.37
N ASP A 681 7.47 -27.13 22.70
CA ASP A 681 8.15 -28.41 22.46
C ASP A 681 7.74 -28.98 21.08
N PRO A 682 8.66 -29.59 20.31
CA PRO A 682 10.09 -29.78 20.56
C PRO A 682 10.97 -28.60 20.08
N GLY A 683 10.37 -27.44 19.75
CA GLY A 683 11.09 -26.23 19.28
C GLY A 683 12.03 -25.60 20.33
N ASN A 684 11.93 -26.01 21.58
CA ASN A 684 12.81 -25.62 22.68
C ASN A 684 14.07 -26.52 22.81
N LEU A 685 14.23 -27.53 21.94
CA LEU A 685 15.41 -28.39 21.89
C LEU A 685 16.64 -27.63 21.36
N GLU A 686 17.77 -27.74 22.06
CA GLU A 686 18.99 -26.99 21.74
C GLU A 686 19.60 -27.40 20.41
N GLU A 687 19.77 -28.71 20.24
CA GLU A 687 20.43 -29.30 19.08
C GLU A 687 19.65 -29.03 17.79
N ALA A 688 18.31 -29.15 17.84
CA ALA A 688 17.45 -28.98 16.68
C ALA A 688 17.59 -27.60 16.02
N ILE A 689 17.35 -27.57 14.71
CA ILE A 689 17.27 -26.36 13.91
C ILE A 689 15.80 -25.91 13.91
N VAL A 690 15.53 -24.82 14.61
CA VAL A 690 14.18 -24.30 14.87
C VAL A 690 13.93 -23.12 13.96
N VAL A 691 12.83 -23.18 13.22
CA VAL A 691 12.58 -22.28 12.09
C VAL A 691 11.32 -21.46 12.32
N GLY A 692 11.50 -20.14 12.44
CA GLY A 692 10.40 -19.17 12.44
C GLY A 692 9.95 -18.78 11.02
N SER A 693 8.87 -18.01 10.92
CA SER A 693 8.23 -17.68 9.63
C SER A 693 8.48 -16.22 9.23
N VAL A 694 8.69 -15.98 7.94
CA VAL A 694 8.71 -14.65 7.29
C VAL A 694 7.88 -14.64 6.01
N HIS A 695 7.61 -13.45 5.48
CA HIS A 695 6.94 -13.28 4.18
C HIS A 695 7.78 -13.84 3.01
N LYS A 696 7.12 -14.50 2.05
CA LYS A 696 7.74 -15.24 0.94
C LYS A 696 8.50 -14.43 -0.11
N SER A 697 8.30 -13.11 -0.18
CA SER A 697 8.89 -12.26 -1.24
C SER A 697 9.71 -11.07 -0.74
N SER A 698 9.48 -10.61 0.49
CA SER A 698 10.08 -9.37 0.99
C SER A 698 10.24 -9.43 2.51
N PRO A 699 11.02 -10.40 3.03
CA PRO A 699 11.19 -10.60 4.47
C PRO A 699 11.80 -9.37 5.17
N HIS A 700 12.60 -8.56 4.47
CA HIS A 700 13.15 -7.30 5.02
C HIS A 700 12.06 -6.24 5.28
N ASN A 701 11.07 -6.16 4.39
CA ASN A 701 10.00 -5.16 4.46
C ASN A 701 8.90 -5.59 5.43
N TYR A 702 8.44 -6.84 5.33
CA TYR A 702 7.32 -7.36 6.13
C TYR A 702 7.77 -7.92 7.50
N GLY A 703 9.06 -8.25 7.65
CA GLY A 703 9.59 -8.81 8.88
C GLY A 703 9.17 -10.26 9.13
N VAL A 704 9.27 -10.66 10.41
CA VAL A 704 8.86 -11.99 10.90
C VAL A 704 7.36 -12.03 11.11
N SER A 705 6.73 -13.10 10.62
CA SER A 705 5.28 -13.31 10.63
C SER A 705 4.71 -13.12 12.04
N TYR A 706 3.55 -12.47 12.13
CA TYR A 706 2.96 -12.14 13.43
C TYR A 706 2.64 -13.40 14.26
N PHE A 707 2.24 -14.49 13.61
CA PHE A 707 1.93 -15.75 14.28
C PHE A 707 3.18 -16.54 14.69
N SER A 708 4.35 -16.27 14.11
CA SER A 708 5.56 -17.05 14.40
C SER A 708 5.91 -16.95 15.88
N SER A 709 6.06 -18.10 16.54
CA SER A 709 6.53 -18.13 17.94
C SER A 709 7.91 -17.48 18.06
N ARG A 710 8.12 -16.83 19.19
CA ARG A 710 9.27 -15.94 19.48
C ARG A 710 9.94 -16.40 20.77
N GLY A 711 11.26 -16.35 20.75
CA GLY A 711 12.05 -16.64 21.93
C GLY A 711 12.05 -15.52 22.96
N PRO A 712 12.91 -15.63 23.99
CA PRO A 712 13.72 -16.82 24.29
C PRO A 712 12.87 -18.07 24.57
N THR A 713 13.48 -19.24 24.66
CA THR A 713 12.82 -20.37 25.34
C THR A 713 12.53 -20.01 26.80
N ALA A 714 11.66 -20.76 27.49
CA ALA A 714 11.32 -20.44 28.88
C ALA A 714 12.54 -20.47 29.85
N ASP A 715 13.64 -21.11 29.46
CA ASP A 715 14.92 -21.11 30.19
C ASP A 715 15.98 -20.13 29.65
N GLY A 716 15.62 -19.25 28.71
CA GLY A 716 16.45 -18.11 28.27
C GLY A 716 17.32 -18.34 27.02
N ARG A 717 17.30 -19.53 26.41
CA ARG A 717 18.10 -19.81 25.21
C ARG A 717 17.54 -19.09 23.98
N SER A 718 18.45 -18.71 23.07
CA SER A 718 18.10 -18.03 21.83
C SER A 718 17.48 -18.98 20.82
N LYS A 719 16.16 -18.87 20.65
CA LYS A 719 15.35 -19.49 19.59
C LYS A 719 14.39 -18.45 19.00
N PRO A 720 13.88 -18.61 17.77
CA PRO A 720 14.26 -19.65 16.79
C PRO A 720 15.71 -19.48 16.34
N ASP A 721 16.31 -20.51 15.74
CA ASP A 721 17.69 -20.40 15.23
C ASP A 721 17.74 -19.56 13.94
N VAL A 722 16.74 -19.70 13.08
CA VAL A 722 16.61 -19.02 11.78
C VAL A 722 15.14 -18.74 11.44
N VAL A 723 14.91 -17.98 10.38
CA VAL A 723 13.57 -17.77 9.80
C VAL A 723 13.54 -18.08 8.31
N ALA A 724 12.41 -18.58 7.80
CA ALA A 724 12.24 -18.90 6.39
C ALA A 724 10.81 -18.55 5.91
N PRO A 725 10.57 -18.44 4.59
CA PRO A 725 9.24 -18.22 4.02
C PRO A 725 8.19 -19.18 4.58
N GLY A 726 7.18 -18.64 5.27
CA GLY A 726 6.07 -19.42 5.82
C GLY A 726 4.72 -18.73 5.68
N GLU A 727 4.65 -17.54 5.07
CA GLU A 727 3.37 -16.90 4.75
C GLU A 727 2.97 -17.18 3.32
N LYS A 728 1.73 -17.65 3.14
CA LYS A 728 1.09 -17.84 1.85
C LYS A 728 1.90 -18.77 0.94
N ILE A 729 2.43 -19.87 1.47
CA ILE A 729 3.24 -20.79 0.69
C ILE A 729 2.34 -21.70 -0.12
N VAL A 730 2.56 -21.74 -1.43
CA VAL A 730 1.85 -22.63 -2.34
C VAL A 730 2.65 -23.91 -2.51
N SER A 731 2.01 -25.05 -2.30
CA SER A 731 2.60 -26.38 -2.45
C SER A 731 1.52 -27.43 -2.73
N ALA A 732 1.93 -28.69 -2.88
CA ALA A 732 1.10 -29.83 -3.26
C ALA A 732 -0.20 -29.92 -2.44
N TYR A 733 -1.33 -30.08 -3.12
CA TYR A 733 -2.63 -30.34 -2.49
C TYR A 733 -2.94 -31.84 -2.52
N TYR A 734 -3.38 -32.40 -1.39
CA TYR A 734 -3.60 -33.85 -1.29
C TYR A 734 -4.87 -34.36 -1.99
N ASP A 735 -5.93 -33.55 -2.00
CA ASP A 735 -7.21 -33.88 -2.63
C ASP A 735 -7.27 -33.33 -4.06
N PHE A 736 -6.21 -33.59 -4.81
CA PHE A 736 -6.06 -33.16 -6.19
C PHE A 736 -6.78 -34.11 -7.15
N ASP A 737 -7.28 -33.56 -8.27
CA ASP A 737 -7.66 -34.33 -9.44
C ASP A 737 -6.44 -34.45 -10.38
N PRO A 738 -5.89 -35.66 -10.62
CA PRO A 738 -4.78 -35.86 -11.54
C PRO A 738 -5.04 -35.34 -12.97
N LYS A 739 -6.30 -35.13 -13.35
CA LYS A 739 -6.71 -34.64 -14.67
C LYS A 739 -6.83 -33.11 -14.72
N ASP A 740 -6.85 -32.43 -13.58
CA ASP A 740 -6.96 -30.98 -13.50
C ASP A 740 -5.70 -30.35 -12.90
N PRO A 741 -4.81 -29.77 -13.73
CA PRO A 741 -3.61 -29.07 -13.28
C PRO A 741 -3.88 -27.91 -12.30
N ALA A 742 -5.09 -27.35 -12.29
CA ALA A 742 -5.46 -26.27 -11.37
C ALA A 742 -5.74 -26.77 -9.94
N SER A 743 -6.06 -28.06 -9.79
CA SER A 743 -6.34 -28.69 -8.49
C SER A 743 -5.10 -29.15 -7.73
N LEU A 744 -3.92 -29.09 -8.36
CA LEU A 744 -2.69 -29.67 -7.82
C LEU A 744 -2.11 -28.90 -6.62
N MET A 745 -2.55 -27.67 -6.38
CA MET A 745 -1.86 -26.72 -5.51
C MET A 745 -2.79 -26.09 -4.49
N VAL A 746 -2.29 -25.87 -3.27
CA VAL A 746 -2.98 -25.13 -2.21
C VAL A 746 -2.04 -24.15 -1.51
N GLU A 747 -2.59 -23.00 -1.10
CA GLU A 747 -1.87 -22.01 -0.31
C GLU A 747 -2.09 -22.25 1.19
N MET A 748 -1.00 -22.33 1.97
CA MET A 748 -1.03 -22.46 3.43
C MET A 748 -0.04 -21.49 4.08
N SER A 749 -0.32 -21.09 5.33
CA SER A 749 0.58 -20.22 6.12
C SER A 749 0.86 -20.84 7.48
N GLY A 750 2.10 -20.74 7.96
CA GLY A 750 2.54 -21.25 9.25
C GLY A 750 4.06 -21.41 9.32
N THR A 751 4.61 -21.54 10.53
CA THR A 751 6.00 -21.99 10.70
C THR A 751 6.22 -23.41 10.18
N SER A 752 5.13 -24.20 10.11
CA SER A 752 5.06 -25.49 9.44
C SER A 752 5.47 -25.44 7.97
N MET A 753 5.24 -24.33 7.26
CA MET A 753 5.71 -24.14 5.88
C MET A 753 7.13 -23.58 5.82
N ALA A 754 7.62 -22.92 6.88
CA ALA A 754 8.98 -22.39 6.94
C ALA A 754 10.03 -23.49 7.18
N ALA A 755 9.78 -24.42 8.11
CA ALA A 755 10.66 -25.57 8.40
C ALA A 755 11.07 -26.39 7.16
N PRO A 756 10.15 -26.80 6.25
CA PRO A 756 10.54 -27.56 5.06
C PRO A 756 11.38 -26.79 4.05
N HIS A 757 11.32 -25.46 4.02
CA HIS A 757 12.26 -24.67 3.19
C HIS A 757 13.69 -24.90 3.68
N VAL A 758 13.91 -24.86 5.01
CA VAL A 758 15.24 -25.11 5.59
C VAL A 758 15.64 -26.57 5.41
N SER A 759 14.74 -27.52 5.64
CA SER A 759 14.97 -28.94 5.38
C SER A 759 15.45 -29.21 3.95
N GLY A 760 14.76 -28.65 2.95
CA GLY A 760 15.14 -28.83 1.57
C GLY A 760 16.42 -28.08 1.19
N VAL A 761 16.71 -26.91 1.78
CA VAL A 761 18.01 -26.24 1.64
C VAL A 761 19.15 -27.11 2.15
N LEU A 762 18.98 -27.73 3.33
CA LEU A 762 19.98 -28.61 3.91
C LEU A 762 20.16 -29.91 3.09
N ALA A 763 19.08 -30.47 2.56
CA ALA A 763 19.16 -31.60 1.64
C ALA A 763 19.92 -31.25 0.35
N GLY A 764 19.65 -30.07 -0.22
CA GLY A 764 20.39 -29.52 -1.36
C GLY A 764 21.88 -29.33 -1.03
N PHE A 765 22.19 -28.73 0.12
CA PHE A 765 23.56 -28.53 0.61
C PHE A 765 24.31 -29.87 0.72
N LEU A 766 23.75 -30.85 1.44
CA LEU A 766 24.39 -32.15 1.63
C LEU A 766 24.60 -32.91 0.31
N SER A 767 23.71 -32.72 -0.68
CA SER A 767 23.91 -33.34 -2.00
C SER A 767 25.14 -32.80 -2.75
N ALA A 768 25.48 -31.52 -2.53
CA ALA A 768 26.64 -30.85 -3.14
C ALA A 768 27.91 -30.90 -2.28
N ARG A 769 27.78 -31.13 -0.96
CA ARG A 769 28.86 -31.18 0.03
C ARG A 769 28.69 -32.40 0.95
N ARG A 770 29.07 -33.56 0.42
CA ARG A 770 28.87 -34.88 1.05
C ARG A 770 29.70 -35.08 2.31
N GLU A 771 30.82 -34.40 2.42
CA GLU A 771 31.74 -34.43 3.56
C GLU A 771 31.13 -33.91 4.87
N PHE A 772 29.96 -33.26 4.80
CA PHE A 772 29.20 -32.81 5.97
C PHE A 772 28.15 -33.80 6.45
N ILE A 773 27.90 -34.90 5.71
CA ILE A 773 26.97 -35.95 6.12
C ILE A 773 27.45 -36.57 7.43
N GLY A 774 26.54 -36.68 8.40
CA GLY A 774 26.85 -37.20 9.74
C GLY A 774 27.41 -36.17 10.73
N PHE A 775 27.62 -34.91 10.31
CA PHE A 775 28.16 -33.84 11.16
C PHE A 775 27.14 -32.69 11.38
N PRO A 776 26.00 -32.95 12.05
CA PRO A 776 24.91 -31.99 12.12
C PRO A 776 25.27 -30.70 12.88
N ASP A 777 26.14 -30.78 13.90
CA ASP A 777 26.66 -29.60 14.61
C ASP A 777 27.42 -28.65 13.67
N ARG A 778 28.27 -29.19 12.77
CA ARG A 778 29.02 -28.40 11.78
C ARG A 778 28.09 -27.78 10.74
N VAL A 779 27.11 -28.55 10.27
CA VAL A 779 26.11 -28.07 9.30
C VAL A 779 25.29 -26.93 9.90
N LYS A 780 24.83 -27.09 11.15
CA LYS A 780 24.06 -26.07 11.87
C LYS A 780 24.87 -24.79 12.04
N GLN A 781 26.11 -24.88 12.54
CA GLN A 781 26.96 -23.70 12.70
C GLN A 781 27.19 -22.98 11.36
N LEU A 782 27.57 -23.71 10.31
CA LEU A 782 27.77 -23.15 8.99
C LEU A 782 26.52 -22.41 8.46
N MET A 783 25.34 -23.01 8.64
CA MET A 783 24.07 -22.37 8.26
C MET A 783 23.86 -21.06 9.03
N LEU A 784 24.08 -21.07 10.35
CA LEU A 784 23.89 -19.91 11.23
C LEU A 784 24.87 -18.77 10.95
N ASP A 785 26.08 -19.09 10.48
CA ASP A 785 27.12 -18.12 10.16
C ASP A 785 26.91 -17.49 8.77
N THR A 786 26.17 -18.14 7.89
CA THR A 786 25.97 -17.71 6.50
C THR A 786 24.57 -17.15 6.21
N CYS A 787 23.73 -17.02 7.24
CA CYS A 787 22.40 -16.41 7.12
C CYS A 787 22.46 -14.94 6.66
N THR A 788 21.41 -14.51 5.96
CA THR A 788 21.13 -13.11 5.64
C THR A 788 20.37 -12.48 6.81
N ASP A 789 20.99 -11.55 7.51
CA ASP A 789 20.39 -10.83 8.64
C ASP A 789 19.26 -9.89 8.16
N LEU A 790 18.09 -9.96 8.81
CA LEU A 790 16.95 -9.06 8.53
C LEU A 790 16.95 -7.79 9.41
N GLN A 791 17.99 -7.61 10.24
CA GLN A 791 18.15 -6.51 11.19
C GLN A 791 16.98 -6.40 12.19
N ARG A 792 16.52 -7.54 12.69
CA ARG A 792 15.47 -7.66 13.73
C ARG A 792 16.04 -8.28 15.01
N ASP A 793 15.25 -8.28 16.07
CA ASP A 793 15.65 -8.88 17.34
C ASP A 793 16.01 -10.38 17.17
N ARG A 794 17.09 -10.83 17.83
CA ARG A 794 17.59 -12.21 17.73
C ARG A 794 16.57 -13.24 18.25
N TYR A 795 15.73 -12.88 19.22
CA TYR A 795 14.66 -13.75 19.70
C TYR A 795 13.47 -13.84 18.73
N VAL A 796 13.44 -13.01 17.70
CA VAL A 796 12.39 -12.98 16.68
C VAL A 796 12.86 -13.60 15.37
N GLN A 797 14.05 -13.22 14.87
CA GLN A 797 14.57 -13.71 13.60
C GLN A 797 15.66 -14.79 13.70
N GLY A 798 16.16 -15.08 14.91
CA GLY A 798 17.36 -15.89 15.06
C GLY A 798 18.57 -15.26 14.35
N ARG A 799 19.25 -16.05 13.52
CA ARG A 799 20.36 -15.60 12.66
C ARG A 799 19.90 -14.94 11.36
N GLY A 800 18.60 -14.90 11.10
CA GLY A 800 18.02 -14.40 9.87
C GLY A 800 17.64 -15.53 8.91
N VAL A 801 17.69 -15.25 7.61
CA VAL A 801 17.25 -16.17 6.55
C VAL A 801 18.43 -17.02 6.05
N PRO A 802 18.36 -18.36 6.04
CA PRO A 802 19.42 -19.20 5.48
C PRO A 802 19.69 -18.89 4.01
N ASN A 803 20.96 -18.88 3.62
CA ASN A 803 21.40 -18.57 2.27
C ASN A 803 22.25 -19.71 1.72
N LEU A 804 21.65 -20.55 0.87
CA LEU A 804 22.30 -21.77 0.37
C LEU A 804 23.56 -21.45 -0.47
N MET A 805 23.56 -20.36 -1.23
CA MET A 805 24.72 -19.94 -2.01
C MET A 805 25.90 -19.56 -1.11
N ARG A 806 25.65 -18.84 -0.01
CA ARG A 806 26.70 -18.50 0.96
C ARG A 806 27.20 -19.72 1.71
N MET A 807 26.30 -20.63 2.09
CA MET A 807 26.69 -21.92 2.70
C MET A 807 27.67 -22.69 1.79
N LEU A 808 27.34 -22.84 0.50
CA LEU A 808 28.17 -23.58 -0.46
C LEU A 808 29.50 -22.88 -0.80
N GLY A 809 29.54 -21.54 -0.71
CA GLY A 809 30.74 -20.76 -0.95
C GLY A 809 31.68 -20.63 0.25
N ALA A 810 31.21 -20.94 1.47
CA ALA A 810 31.99 -20.89 2.71
C ALA A 810 32.65 -22.23 3.08
N THR A 811 32.43 -23.26 2.26
CA THR A 811 33.06 -24.59 2.32
C THR A 811 34.07 -24.72 1.20
#